data_AF-A0AAE0FGJ0-F1
#
_entry.id   AF-A0AAE0FGJ0-F1
#
_cell.length_a   1.000
_cell.length_b   1.000
_cell.length_c   1.000
_cell.angle_alpha   90.00
_cell.angle_beta   90.00
_cell.angle_gamma   90.00
#
_symmetry.space_group_name_H-M   'P 1'
#
loop_
_entity.id
_entity.type
_entity.pdbx_description
1 polymer ?
#
loop_
_entity_poly.entity_id
_entity_poly.type
_entity_poly.pdbx_seq_one_letter_code
_entity_poly.pdbx_strand_id
1 'polypeptide(L)'
;MGTTVEIPPPATVFKGLSLAALHGLGETLRVQFGERWSTMTTEEVVKEFVVPRTEATRCRLVDMSEYVAAEAVGRPSYFISHAWKGAFATLFNRVLEFLASASDETRVWVDIFAVNQHREALHQQNRQDVMAFKDVVEHCVGTIVVVDMARMNPATRAWCVYEWDATIWHHSSEGLQMLMSEEDRVEIVGSIDIEEAQCYHPVDKAMILQRVREHHGDATTFNHMLKTSLLLAPLSYRADQRRHRQRSEGTSWEWGAVEAWLDGPRRALGVLAGAGTGKSTICTMLMDHLAAERPRLVVAGHFLKYSDQRRLDPVLIIRSLAHQLASRSAAFRERLFALDPAHVTALVDPERAFRDLLQAPLGHVREPVLILLDALDEADPPEQYLPGFRGNVKACGNKTLQLLTRQLVQLGANVRFVITTRPDAVCSQIEPLLGRVFADSVTLLRPEALRSEAAAEHGAQGTGVLVYHTVAKECAPLGDSWKKHHADLRDVYSAYRRVFASTLAELSAEDRGGVLELLEALLAAQEPLAESSLQRMGLAGALPRLPGWGCLFYVAEHHVYLLHKSLSDWLLQESEAEGAAVRGLEVARGHERLGAFLSRHRASPSAYCLKYLLFHLASSRLPDGARRQLDEVLLDWSFLVRVVRSRNAGRAAQALGSIPQSAHSEVSYDMFRWLRLAMHELERNPCLEHFSATAWATSPLGSAPYMKAAKHTARRGWECAEVLGDRNGFCVNRGRNWAPTIAGHGQQ
;
A
#
# COMPACT_ATOMS: atom_id res chain seq x y z
N MET A 1 -20.20 15.09 -44.75
CA MET A 1 -19.25 14.80 -43.65
C MET A 1 -20.08 14.52 -42.43
N GLY A 2 -20.09 13.26 -41.98
CA GLY A 2 -20.98 12.78 -40.92
C GLY A 2 -20.57 13.32 -39.56
N THR A 3 -21.51 13.99 -38.90
CA THR A 3 -21.45 14.34 -37.48
C THR A 3 -21.63 13.07 -36.66
N THR A 4 -20.58 12.65 -35.96
CA THR A 4 -20.65 11.67 -34.89
C THR A 4 -21.53 12.22 -33.77
N VAL A 5 -22.75 11.69 -33.66
CA VAL A 5 -23.61 11.88 -32.50
C VAL A 5 -22.99 11.09 -31.35
N GLU A 6 -22.51 11.77 -30.31
CA GLU A 6 -22.17 11.12 -29.05
C GLU A 6 -23.44 10.50 -28.45
N ILE A 7 -23.51 9.18 -28.45
CA ILE A 7 -24.54 8.42 -27.74
C ILE A 7 -24.17 8.49 -26.25
N PRO A 8 -25.02 9.05 -25.36
CA PRO A 8 -24.73 9.01 -23.94
C PRO A 8 -24.64 7.54 -23.49
N PRO A 9 -23.64 7.16 -22.68
CA PRO A 9 -23.44 5.77 -22.29
C PRO A 9 -24.67 5.23 -21.56
N PRO A 10 -24.99 3.92 -21.70
CA PRO A 10 -26.19 3.34 -21.11
C PRO A 10 -26.19 3.52 -19.60
N ALA A 11 -27.37 3.83 -19.05
CA ALA A 11 -27.60 4.25 -17.65
C ALA A 11 -27.02 3.33 -16.55
N THR A 12 -26.55 2.13 -16.89
CA THR A 12 -25.98 1.08 -16.01
C THR A 12 -24.55 1.36 -15.58
N VAL A 13 -23.75 2.05 -16.41
CA VAL A 13 -22.32 2.32 -16.12
C VAL A 13 -22.15 3.12 -14.82
N PHE A 14 -23.10 4.02 -14.54
CA PHE A 14 -23.08 4.91 -13.37
C PHE A 14 -23.94 4.39 -12.20
N LYS A 15 -24.15 3.08 -12.13
CA LYS A 15 -24.90 2.41 -11.05
C LYS A 15 -24.01 1.85 -9.95
N GLY A 16 -22.92 2.55 -9.66
CA GLY A 16 -22.06 2.25 -8.52
C GLY A 16 -22.71 2.68 -7.20
N LEU A 17 -22.61 1.84 -6.18
CA LEU A 17 -23.17 2.03 -4.85
C LEU A 17 -22.08 2.53 -3.88
N SER A 18 -22.33 3.60 -3.13
CA SER A 18 -21.41 4.08 -2.09
C SER A 18 -21.14 3.03 -1.00
N LEU A 19 -19.97 3.08 -0.37
CA LEU A 19 -19.63 2.17 0.73
C LEU A 19 -20.57 2.32 1.92
N ALA A 20 -21.01 3.54 2.25
CA ALA A 20 -22.04 3.76 3.27
C ALA A 20 -23.33 2.98 2.96
N ALA A 21 -23.83 3.08 1.72
CA ALA A 21 -25.05 2.39 1.31
C ALA A 21 -24.86 0.87 1.20
N LEU A 22 -23.68 0.42 0.72
CA LEU A 22 -23.34 -1.00 0.73
C LEU A 22 -23.38 -1.54 2.16
N HIS A 23 -22.76 -0.85 3.12
CA HIS A 23 -22.77 -1.22 4.53
C HIS A 23 -24.20 -1.30 5.09
N GLY A 24 -25.03 -0.29 4.80
CA GLY A 24 -26.45 -0.28 5.20
C GLY A 24 -27.27 -1.45 4.62
N LEU A 25 -27.06 -1.79 3.35
CA LEU A 25 -27.68 -2.96 2.73
C LEU A 25 -27.19 -4.27 3.37
N GLY A 26 -25.89 -4.38 3.64
CA GLY A 26 -25.31 -5.54 4.32
C GLY A 26 -25.93 -5.76 5.70
N GLU A 27 -26.08 -4.70 6.50
CA GLU A 27 -26.76 -4.78 7.79
C GLU A 27 -28.24 -5.16 7.68
N THR A 28 -28.95 -4.61 6.69
CA THR A 28 -30.35 -4.96 6.42
C THR A 28 -30.50 -6.45 6.11
N LEU A 29 -29.64 -6.97 5.24
CA LEU A 29 -29.61 -8.38 4.88
C LEU A 29 -29.22 -9.28 6.07
N ARG A 30 -28.23 -8.85 6.86
CA ARG A 30 -27.78 -9.56 8.08
C ARG A 30 -28.90 -9.68 9.10
N VAL A 31 -29.68 -8.62 9.30
CA VAL A 31 -30.85 -8.63 10.19
C VAL A 31 -31.96 -9.53 9.63
N GLN A 32 -32.27 -9.42 8.33
CA GLN A 32 -33.34 -10.20 7.71
C GLN A 32 -33.06 -11.72 7.74
N PHE A 33 -31.83 -12.12 7.42
CA PHE A 33 -31.48 -13.53 7.24
C PHE A 33 -30.84 -14.17 8.48
N GLY A 34 -30.51 -13.39 9.51
CA GLY A 34 -29.96 -13.88 10.77
C GLY A 34 -28.74 -14.79 10.55
N GLU A 35 -28.78 -16.01 11.08
CA GLU A 35 -27.68 -16.97 10.95
C GLU A 35 -27.40 -17.39 9.49
N ARG A 36 -28.44 -17.41 8.63
CA ARG A 36 -28.31 -17.78 7.21
C ARG A 36 -27.44 -16.81 6.42
N TRP A 37 -27.33 -15.55 6.83
CA TRP A 37 -26.50 -14.53 6.17
C TRP A 37 -25.09 -15.03 5.83
N SER A 38 -24.46 -15.73 6.79
CA SER A 38 -23.09 -16.22 6.67
C SER A 38 -22.90 -17.31 5.60
N THR A 39 -23.96 -18.05 5.27
CA THR A 39 -23.91 -19.21 4.38
C THR A 39 -24.70 -19.04 3.09
N MET A 40 -25.47 -17.94 2.96
CA MET A 40 -26.18 -17.63 1.73
C MET A 40 -25.23 -17.34 0.58
N THR A 41 -25.50 -17.98 -0.54
CA THR A 41 -24.89 -17.65 -1.82
C THR A 41 -25.41 -16.32 -2.33
N THR A 42 -24.62 -15.69 -3.19
CA THR A 42 -25.04 -14.47 -3.88
C THR A 42 -26.28 -14.71 -4.76
N GLU A 43 -26.39 -15.91 -5.36
CA GLU A 43 -27.59 -16.34 -6.10
C GLU A 43 -28.86 -16.40 -5.23
N GLU A 44 -28.76 -16.93 -4.00
CA GLU A 44 -29.88 -16.95 -3.05
C GLU A 44 -30.28 -15.54 -2.63
N VAL A 45 -29.33 -14.62 -2.42
CA VAL A 45 -29.65 -13.21 -2.14
C VAL A 45 -30.41 -12.57 -3.31
N VAL A 46 -30.04 -12.87 -4.55
CA VAL A 46 -30.80 -12.38 -5.72
C VAL A 46 -32.24 -12.89 -5.69
N LYS A 47 -32.44 -14.20 -5.48
CA LYS A 47 -33.76 -14.84 -5.50
C LYS A 47 -34.65 -14.47 -4.31
N GLU A 48 -34.08 -14.37 -3.11
CA GLU A 48 -34.84 -14.19 -1.86
C GLU A 48 -34.93 -12.72 -1.41
N PHE A 49 -34.07 -11.83 -1.93
CA PHE A 49 -34.07 -10.42 -1.55
C PHE A 49 -34.27 -9.47 -2.73
N VAL A 50 -33.42 -9.57 -3.77
CA VAL A 50 -33.40 -8.58 -4.87
C VAL A 50 -34.65 -8.67 -5.74
N VAL A 51 -34.96 -9.85 -6.28
CA VAL A 51 -36.10 -10.07 -7.17
C VAL A 51 -37.43 -9.74 -6.47
N PRO A 52 -37.72 -10.24 -5.25
CA PRO A 52 -38.98 -9.93 -4.58
C PRO A 52 -39.21 -8.43 -4.34
N ARG A 53 -38.16 -7.67 -4.04
CA ARG A 53 -38.25 -6.22 -3.78
C ARG A 53 -38.39 -5.39 -5.05
N THR A 54 -37.86 -5.88 -6.15
CA THR A 54 -37.90 -5.19 -7.44
C THR A 54 -39.03 -5.68 -8.33
N GLU A 55 -39.83 -6.67 -7.92
CA GLU A 55 -40.90 -7.27 -8.74
C GLU A 55 -41.94 -6.26 -9.21
N ALA A 56 -42.38 -5.37 -8.32
CA ALA A 56 -43.43 -4.39 -8.63
C ALA A 56 -43.00 -3.36 -9.70
N THR A 57 -41.72 -3.00 -9.70
CA THR A 57 -41.15 -1.94 -10.58
C THR A 57 -40.32 -2.51 -11.73
N ARG A 58 -39.94 -3.79 -11.64
CA ARG A 58 -39.04 -4.51 -12.56
C ARG A 58 -37.78 -3.73 -12.90
N CYS A 59 -37.17 -3.09 -11.91
CA CYS A 59 -35.96 -2.29 -12.07
C CYS A 59 -34.76 -2.89 -11.32
N ARG A 60 -33.63 -2.18 -11.32
CA ARG A 60 -32.41 -2.56 -10.57
C ARG A 60 -32.62 -2.25 -9.10
N LEU A 61 -31.97 -2.99 -8.19
CA LEU A 61 -32.10 -2.70 -6.76
C LEU A 61 -31.62 -1.29 -6.42
N VAL A 62 -30.53 -0.85 -7.04
CA VAL A 62 -29.98 0.50 -6.83
C VAL A 62 -30.90 1.63 -7.30
N ASP A 63 -31.91 1.33 -8.13
CA ASP A 63 -32.90 2.32 -8.56
C ASP A 63 -34.07 2.44 -7.56
N MET A 64 -34.11 1.60 -6.52
CA MET A 64 -35.16 1.60 -5.51
C MET A 64 -34.81 2.52 -4.33
N SER A 65 -35.40 3.73 -4.32
CA SER A 65 -35.17 4.76 -3.29
C SER A 65 -35.52 4.33 -1.86
N GLU A 66 -36.38 3.30 -1.71
CA GLU A 66 -36.70 2.68 -0.42
C GLU A 66 -35.49 1.99 0.22
N TYR A 67 -34.58 1.45 -0.60
CA TYR A 67 -33.42 0.67 -0.14
C TYR A 67 -32.10 1.40 -0.33
N VAL A 68 -32.01 2.25 -1.36
CA VAL A 68 -30.79 2.97 -1.72
C VAL A 68 -31.12 4.43 -2.01
N ALA A 69 -30.60 5.34 -1.21
CA ALA A 69 -30.74 6.78 -1.45
C ALA A 69 -30.12 7.17 -2.81
N ALA A 70 -30.75 8.09 -3.54
CA ALA A 70 -30.30 8.45 -4.89
C ALA A 70 -28.87 9.00 -4.91
N GLU A 71 -28.46 9.74 -3.88
CA GLU A 71 -27.14 10.34 -3.72
C GLU A 71 -26.03 9.29 -3.49
N ALA A 72 -26.43 8.12 -2.97
CA ALA A 72 -25.54 6.99 -2.77
C ALA A 72 -25.17 6.27 -4.08
N VAL A 73 -25.88 6.55 -5.18
CA VAL A 73 -25.65 5.95 -6.49
C VAL A 73 -24.89 6.90 -7.41
N GLY A 74 -23.91 6.40 -8.16
CA GLY A 74 -23.16 7.21 -9.11
C GLY A 74 -22.02 6.47 -9.78
N ARG A 75 -21.07 7.22 -10.35
CA ARG A 75 -19.91 6.64 -11.03
C ARG A 75 -19.11 5.72 -10.08
N PRO A 76 -18.90 4.45 -10.43
CA PRO A 76 -18.12 3.53 -9.61
C PRO A 76 -16.62 3.84 -9.69
N SER A 77 -15.93 3.65 -8.57
CA SER A 77 -14.47 3.59 -8.49
C SER A 77 -13.96 2.19 -8.80
N TYR A 78 -14.66 1.14 -8.36
CA TYR A 78 -14.25 -0.25 -8.56
C TYR A 78 -15.38 -1.12 -9.10
N PHE A 79 -15.01 -2.06 -9.97
CA PHE A 79 -15.86 -3.17 -10.36
C PHE A 79 -15.64 -4.35 -9.40
N ILE A 80 -16.71 -5.03 -8.96
CA ILE A 80 -16.61 -6.18 -8.05
C ILE A 80 -16.82 -7.48 -8.83
N SER A 81 -15.73 -8.20 -9.09
CA SER A 81 -15.73 -9.54 -9.69
C SER A 81 -15.94 -10.59 -8.60
N HIS A 82 -16.96 -11.44 -8.73
CA HIS A 82 -17.26 -12.47 -7.74
C HIS A 82 -18.04 -13.65 -8.35
N ALA A 83 -18.01 -14.78 -7.67
CA ALA A 83 -18.79 -15.95 -8.06
C ALA A 83 -20.18 -15.94 -7.40
N TRP A 84 -21.25 -16.12 -8.19
CA TRP A 84 -22.62 -16.18 -7.68
C TRP A 84 -22.88 -17.32 -6.69
N LYS A 85 -22.13 -18.43 -6.81
CA LYS A 85 -22.17 -19.55 -5.84
C LYS A 85 -21.32 -19.31 -4.58
N GLY A 86 -20.51 -18.25 -4.56
CA GLY A 86 -19.77 -17.82 -3.38
C GLY A 86 -20.70 -17.21 -2.33
N ALA A 87 -20.25 -17.21 -1.08
CA ALA A 87 -21.00 -16.66 0.04
C ALA A 87 -21.09 -15.14 -0.07
N PHE A 88 -22.30 -14.60 0.06
CA PHE A 88 -22.52 -13.17 -0.03
C PHE A 88 -21.86 -12.40 1.14
N ALA A 89 -21.82 -13.00 2.33
CA ALA A 89 -21.07 -12.45 3.46
C ALA A 89 -19.57 -12.31 3.15
N THR A 90 -18.98 -13.26 2.40
CA THR A 90 -17.58 -13.16 1.96
C THR A 90 -17.39 -12.02 0.97
N LEU A 91 -18.28 -11.87 -0.02
CA LEU A 91 -18.28 -10.72 -0.94
C LEU A 91 -18.28 -9.41 -0.16
N PHE A 92 -19.26 -9.25 0.73
CA PHE A 92 -19.42 -8.04 1.52
C PHE A 92 -18.18 -7.74 2.38
N ASN A 93 -17.73 -8.71 3.17
CA ASN A 93 -16.59 -8.52 4.08
C ASN A 93 -15.29 -8.23 3.33
N ARG A 94 -15.02 -8.92 2.22
CA ARG A 94 -13.78 -8.74 1.43
C ARG A 94 -13.73 -7.38 0.73
N VAL A 95 -14.85 -6.91 0.19
CA VAL A 95 -14.93 -5.57 -0.42
C VAL A 95 -14.69 -4.48 0.62
N LEU A 96 -15.32 -4.58 1.80
CA LEU A 96 -15.10 -3.63 2.88
C LEU A 96 -13.69 -3.70 3.48
N GLU A 97 -13.11 -4.91 3.58
CA GLU A 97 -11.73 -5.11 4.03
C GLU A 97 -10.74 -4.47 3.05
N PHE A 98 -10.92 -4.68 1.75
CA PHE A 98 -10.08 -4.07 0.72
C PHE A 98 -10.18 -2.54 0.72
N LEU A 99 -11.40 -2.02 0.86
CA LEU A 99 -11.68 -0.58 0.86
C LEU A 99 -11.68 0.03 2.26
N ALA A 100 -11.07 -0.61 3.25
CA ALA A 100 -11.02 -0.12 4.63
C ALA A 100 -10.34 1.25 4.77
N SER A 101 -9.54 1.66 3.78
CA SER A 101 -8.89 2.98 3.73
C SER A 101 -9.70 4.04 2.98
N ALA A 102 -10.72 3.63 2.22
CA ALA A 102 -11.53 4.49 1.36
C ALA A 102 -12.57 5.30 2.15
N SER A 103 -12.90 6.49 1.67
CA SER A 103 -14.03 7.23 2.24
C SER A 103 -15.35 6.50 1.96
N ASP A 104 -16.34 6.73 2.82
CA ASP A 104 -17.66 6.10 2.71
C ASP A 104 -18.41 6.48 1.41
N GLU A 105 -18.02 7.60 0.77
CA GLU A 105 -18.54 8.06 -0.51
C GLU A 105 -17.95 7.30 -1.72
N THR A 106 -16.91 6.48 -1.51
CA THR A 106 -16.34 5.63 -2.56
C THR A 106 -17.42 4.68 -3.08
N ARG A 107 -17.56 4.57 -4.39
CA ARG A 107 -18.61 3.76 -5.02
C ARG A 107 -18.06 2.48 -5.63
N VAL A 108 -18.77 1.37 -5.44
CA VAL A 108 -18.45 0.08 -6.04
C VAL A 108 -19.60 -0.42 -6.91
N TRP A 109 -19.28 -1.05 -8.03
CA TRP A 109 -20.29 -1.62 -8.93
C TRP A 109 -20.40 -3.12 -8.65
N VAL A 110 -21.59 -3.56 -8.23
CA VAL A 110 -21.90 -4.98 -7.93
C VAL A 110 -23.06 -5.41 -8.80
N ASP A 111 -22.86 -6.43 -9.63
CA ASP A 111 -23.82 -6.84 -10.66
C ASP A 111 -25.21 -7.19 -10.10
N ILE A 112 -25.29 -7.84 -8.95
CA ILE A 112 -26.57 -8.22 -8.34
C ILE A 112 -27.46 -7.03 -7.96
N PHE A 113 -26.86 -5.85 -7.78
CA PHE A 113 -27.58 -4.63 -7.45
C PHE A 113 -27.74 -3.70 -8.65
N ALA A 114 -26.73 -3.65 -9.51
CA ALA A 114 -26.63 -2.72 -10.63
C ALA A 114 -27.17 -3.27 -11.96
N VAL A 115 -27.46 -4.56 -12.06
CA VAL A 115 -28.10 -5.19 -13.23
C VAL A 115 -29.56 -5.50 -12.94
N ASN A 116 -30.43 -5.33 -13.94
CA ASN A 116 -31.82 -5.76 -13.82
C ASN A 116 -31.90 -7.29 -13.78
N GLN A 117 -32.41 -7.84 -12.67
CA GLN A 117 -32.47 -9.29 -12.43
C GLN A 117 -33.72 -9.97 -13.01
N HIS A 118 -34.67 -9.22 -13.59
CA HIS A 118 -35.91 -9.72 -14.20
C HIS A 118 -35.69 -10.25 -15.62
N ARG A 119 -34.78 -11.23 -15.78
CA ARG A 119 -34.26 -11.69 -17.09
C ARG A 119 -35.33 -12.18 -18.06
N GLU A 120 -36.36 -12.85 -17.56
CA GLU A 120 -37.44 -13.40 -18.39
C GLU A 120 -38.38 -12.31 -18.89
N ALA A 121 -38.70 -11.34 -18.03
CA ALA A 121 -39.60 -10.23 -18.38
C ALA A 121 -38.91 -9.13 -19.20
N LEU A 122 -37.61 -8.89 -18.98
CA LEU A 122 -36.84 -7.78 -19.56
C LEU A 122 -35.50 -8.25 -20.14
N HIS A 123 -35.55 -9.31 -20.94
CA HIS A 123 -34.36 -9.93 -21.54
C HIS A 123 -33.45 -8.93 -22.29
N GLN A 124 -34.02 -7.98 -23.03
CA GLN A 124 -33.22 -7.01 -23.79
C GLN A 124 -32.44 -6.06 -22.86
N GLN A 125 -33.08 -5.58 -21.80
CA GLN A 125 -32.41 -4.69 -20.82
C GLN A 125 -31.34 -5.46 -20.04
N ASN A 126 -31.63 -6.69 -19.60
CA ASN A 126 -30.62 -7.52 -18.93
C ASN A 126 -29.40 -7.77 -19.83
N ARG A 127 -29.62 -8.11 -21.11
CA ARG A 127 -28.52 -8.28 -22.08
C ARG A 127 -27.71 -6.99 -22.26
N GLN A 128 -28.36 -5.83 -22.32
CA GLN A 128 -27.69 -4.53 -22.39
C GLN A 128 -26.86 -4.24 -21.14
N ASP A 129 -27.40 -4.53 -19.95
CA ASP A 129 -26.70 -4.36 -18.68
C ASP A 129 -25.44 -5.26 -18.60
N VAL A 130 -25.55 -6.51 -19.05
CA VAL A 130 -24.41 -7.46 -19.09
C VAL A 130 -23.36 -7.01 -20.10
N MET A 131 -23.77 -6.50 -21.27
CA MET A 131 -22.84 -5.98 -22.27
C MET A 131 -22.07 -4.73 -21.79
N ALA A 132 -22.61 -3.99 -20.81
CA ALA A 132 -21.97 -2.81 -20.24
C ALA A 132 -20.82 -3.13 -19.27
N PHE A 133 -20.56 -4.40 -18.93
CA PHE A 133 -19.52 -4.76 -17.95
C PHE A 133 -18.15 -4.22 -18.35
N LYS A 134 -17.78 -4.35 -19.64
CA LYS A 134 -16.51 -3.81 -20.14
C LYS A 134 -16.43 -2.29 -19.98
N ASP A 135 -17.54 -1.60 -20.23
CA ASP A 135 -17.62 -0.14 -20.16
C ASP A 135 -17.55 0.30 -18.70
N VAL A 136 -18.18 -0.43 -17.78
CA VAL A 136 -18.06 -0.21 -16.33
C VAL A 136 -16.61 -0.37 -15.88
N VAL A 137 -15.94 -1.45 -16.29
CA VAL A 137 -14.53 -1.70 -15.97
C VAL A 137 -13.67 -0.55 -16.46
N GLU A 138 -13.80 -0.13 -17.72
CA GLU A 138 -13.06 0.99 -18.30
C GLU A 138 -13.20 2.30 -17.48
N HIS A 139 -14.39 2.55 -16.90
CA HIS A 139 -14.65 3.76 -16.09
C HIS A 139 -14.13 3.67 -14.66
N CYS A 140 -13.84 2.47 -14.16
CA CYS A 140 -13.28 2.19 -12.85
C CYS A 140 -11.76 2.40 -12.83
N VAL A 141 -11.16 2.42 -11.63
CA VAL A 141 -9.70 2.41 -11.49
C VAL A 141 -9.13 0.99 -11.60
N GLY A 142 -9.97 -0.02 -11.38
CA GLY A 142 -9.65 -1.44 -11.45
C GLY A 142 -10.80 -2.32 -10.93
N THR A 143 -10.49 -3.60 -10.74
CA THR A 143 -11.44 -4.62 -10.31
C THR A 143 -10.98 -5.26 -9.01
N ILE A 144 -11.91 -5.36 -8.04
CA ILE A 144 -11.71 -6.13 -6.81
C ILE A 144 -12.30 -7.52 -7.05
N VAL A 145 -11.47 -8.55 -6.94
CA VAL A 145 -11.87 -9.95 -7.07
C VAL A 145 -12.12 -10.51 -5.69
N VAL A 146 -13.35 -10.94 -5.45
CA VAL A 146 -13.73 -11.65 -4.24
C VAL A 146 -13.35 -13.12 -4.39
N VAL A 147 -12.44 -13.56 -3.52
CA VAL A 147 -11.96 -14.94 -3.48
C VAL A 147 -12.65 -15.67 -2.33
N ASP A 148 -13.37 -16.74 -2.66
CA ASP A 148 -14.07 -17.62 -1.73
C ASP A 148 -13.76 -19.08 -2.06
N MET A 149 -12.49 -19.47 -1.88
CA MET A 149 -11.99 -20.80 -2.24
C MET A 149 -12.75 -21.93 -1.53
N ALA A 150 -13.28 -21.66 -0.32
CA ALA A 150 -14.10 -22.62 0.42
C ALA A 150 -15.36 -23.07 -0.35
N ARG A 151 -15.86 -22.26 -1.29
CA ARG A 151 -17.03 -22.58 -2.12
C ARG A 151 -16.69 -22.73 -3.59
N MET A 152 -15.88 -21.82 -4.11
CA MET A 152 -15.59 -21.75 -5.54
C MET A 152 -14.32 -20.97 -5.82
N ASN A 153 -13.41 -21.59 -6.57
CA ASN A 153 -12.27 -20.90 -7.14
C ASN A 153 -12.74 -19.98 -8.29
N PRO A 154 -12.62 -18.64 -8.16
CA PRO A 154 -13.08 -17.72 -9.21
C PRO A 154 -12.29 -17.86 -10.52
N ALA A 155 -11.05 -18.39 -10.49
CA ALA A 155 -10.27 -18.66 -11.70
C ALA A 155 -10.88 -19.75 -12.59
N THR A 156 -11.77 -20.59 -12.04
CA THR A 156 -12.46 -21.65 -12.78
C THR A 156 -13.78 -21.17 -13.40
N ARG A 157 -14.06 -19.86 -13.39
CA ARG A 157 -15.32 -19.27 -13.88
C ARG A 157 -15.06 -18.39 -15.09
N ALA A 158 -15.64 -18.77 -16.24
CA ALA A 158 -15.41 -18.05 -17.50
C ALA A 158 -15.83 -16.57 -17.42
N TRP A 159 -16.94 -16.26 -16.75
CA TRP A 159 -17.38 -14.87 -16.55
C TRP A 159 -16.43 -14.05 -15.66
N CYS A 160 -15.78 -14.66 -14.66
CA CYS A 160 -14.70 -13.99 -13.94
C CYS A 160 -13.50 -13.74 -14.86
N VAL A 161 -13.14 -14.70 -15.71
CA VAL A 161 -12.09 -14.53 -16.73
C VAL A 161 -12.40 -13.36 -17.68
N TYR A 162 -13.66 -13.20 -18.11
CA TYR A 162 -14.10 -12.06 -18.92
C TYR A 162 -13.86 -10.71 -18.22
N GLU A 163 -14.17 -10.64 -16.92
CA GLU A 163 -13.96 -9.44 -16.11
C GLU A 163 -12.46 -9.16 -15.89
N TRP A 164 -11.67 -10.21 -15.70
CA TRP A 164 -10.23 -10.12 -15.51
C TRP A 164 -9.53 -9.70 -16.82
N ASP A 165 -9.96 -10.23 -17.97
CA ASP A 165 -9.53 -9.79 -19.30
C ASP A 165 -9.80 -8.29 -19.50
N ALA A 166 -11.05 -7.86 -19.28
CA ALA A 166 -11.41 -6.45 -19.38
C ALA A 166 -10.50 -5.58 -18.49
N THR A 167 -10.25 -6.05 -17.26
CA THR A 167 -9.42 -5.32 -16.30
C THR A 167 -7.98 -5.24 -16.77
N ILE A 168 -7.39 -6.35 -17.21
CA ILE A 168 -5.99 -6.39 -17.64
C ILE A 168 -5.80 -5.56 -18.92
N TRP A 169 -6.76 -5.60 -19.84
CA TRP A 169 -6.72 -4.80 -21.06
C TRP A 169 -6.73 -3.29 -20.77
N HIS A 170 -7.64 -2.81 -19.91
CA HIS A 170 -7.78 -1.36 -19.63
C HIS A 170 -6.84 -0.85 -18.52
N HIS A 171 -6.40 -1.72 -17.60
CA HIS A 171 -5.73 -1.32 -16.37
C HIS A 171 -4.44 -2.09 -16.07
N SER A 172 -3.99 -2.99 -16.96
CA SER A 172 -2.92 -3.98 -16.71
C SER A 172 -3.24 -4.95 -15.57
N SER A 173 -2.36 -5.91 -15.32
CA SER A 173 -2.53 -6.83 -14.18
C SER A 173 -2.47 -6.14 -12.81
N GLU A 174 -1.92 -4.92 -12.72
CA GLU A 174 -1.99 -4.10 -11.50
C GLU A 174 -3.42 -3.61 -11.20
N GLY A 175 -4.30 -3.54 -12.21
CA GLY A 175 -5.70 -3.17 -12.02
C GLY A 175 -6.53 -4.27 -11.37
N LEU A 176 -6.01 -5.50 -11.28
CA LEU A 176 -6.70 -6.66 -10.74
C LEU A 176 -6.27 -6.90 -9.29
N GLN A 177 -7.19 -6.67 -8.37
CA GLN A 177 -6.92 -6.66 -6.94
C GLN A 177 -7.61 -7.86 -6.28
N MET A 178 -6.84 -8.80 -5.77
CA MET A 178 -7.38 -10.01 -5.13
C MET A 178 -6.95 -10.11 -3.68
N LEU A 179 -7.92 -10.06 -2.76
CA LEU A 179 -7.68 -10.26 -1.34
C LEU A 179 -7.96 -11.72 -0.98
N MET A 180 -6.92 -12.44 -0.55
CA MET A 180 -6.95 -13.89 -0.31
C MET A 180 -5.90 -14.28 0.72
N SER A 181 -6.04 -15.48 1.31
CA SER A 181 -5.00 -16.02 2.20
C SER A 181 -3.76 -16.48 1.40
N GLU A 182 -2.67 -16.79 2.12
CA GLU A 182 -1.48 -17.38 1.49
C GLU A 182 -1.79 -18.75 0.88
N GLU A 183 -2.63 -19.55 1.55
CA GLU A 183 -3.07 -20.87 1.09
C GLU A 183 -3.91 -20.77 -0.19
N ASP A 184 -4.92 -19.89 -0.19
CA ASP A 184 -5.78 -19.63 -1.35
C ASP A 184 -4.94 -19.19 -2.56
N ARG A 185 -3.92 -18.35 -2.33
CA ARG A 185 -3.00 -17.88 -3.37
C ARG A 185 -2.23 -19.03 -3.99
N VAL A 186 -1.67 -19.92 -3.17
CA VAL A 186 -0.92 -21.09 -3.63
C VAL A 186 -1.81 -21.98 -4.49
N GLU A 187 -3.04 -22.24 -4.05
CA GLU A 187 -3.99 -23.07 -4.77
C GLU A 187 -4.40 -22.44 -6.12
N ILE A 188 -4.73 -21.15 -6.13
CA ILE A 188 -5.08 -20.43 -7.37
C ILE A 188 -3.90 -20.43 -8.34
N VAL A 189 -2.70 -20.06 -7.89
CA VAL A 189 -1.50 -20.03 -8.74
C VAL A 189 -1.17 -21.41 -9.33
N GLY A 190 -1.43 -22.49 -8.57
CA GLY A 190 -1.23 -23.86 -9.01
C GLY A 190 -2.27 -24.37 -10.00
N SER A 191 -3.47 -23.78 -10.02
CA SER A 191 -4.63 -24.26 -10.79
C SER A 191 -5.11 -23.33 -11.91
N ILE A 192 -4.51 -22.14 -12.09
CA ILE A 192 -4.89 -21.21 -13.15
C ILE A 192 -4.70 -21.86 -14.53
N ASP A 193 -5.81 -22.10 -15.18
CA ASP A 193 -5.93 -22.31 -16.61
C ASP A 193 -7.29 -21.83 -17.10
N ILE A 194 -7.29 -20.73 -17.88
CA ILE A 194 -8.55 -20.18 -18.40
C ILE A 194 -9.26 -21.10 -19.39
N GLU A 195 -8.55 -22.02 -20.06
CA GLU A 195 -9.18 -22.93 -21.01
C GLU A 195 -10.03 -23.99 -20.30
N GLU A 196 -9.74 -24.27 -19.02
CA GLU A 196 -10.53 -25.14 -18.15
C GLU A 196 -11.69 -24.41 -17.44
N ALA A 197 -11.79 -23.08 -17.58
CA ALA A 197 -12.85 -22.31 -16.94
C ALA A 197 -14.25 -22.74 -17.40
N GLN A 198 -15.19 -22.80 -16.45
CA GLN A 198 -16.55 -23.30 -16.65
C GLN A 198 -17.54 -22.15 -16.90
N CYS A 199 -18.49 -22.38 -17.80
CA CYS A 199 -19.63 -21.51 -18.06
C CYS A 199 -20.89 -22.36 -18.25
N TYR A 200 -22.06 -21.82 -17.90
CA TYR A 200 -23.34 -22.50 -18.13
C TYR A 200 -23.66 -22.60 -19.62
N HIS A 201 -23.35 -21.56 -20.40
CA HIS A 201 -23.50 -21.56 -21.85
C HIS A 201 -22.14 -21.72 -22.54
N PRO A 202 -21.91 -22.78 -23.33
CA PRO A 202 -20.65 -22.99 -24.05
C PRO A 202 -20.31 -21.86 -25.03
N VAL A 203 -21.33 -21.20 -25.59
CA VAL A 203 -21.16 -20.04 -26.50
C VAL A 203 -20.49 -18.88 -25.78
N ASP A 204 -20.84 -18.61 -24.52
CA ASP A 204 -20.21 -17.55 -23.72
C ASP A 204 -18.73 -17.88 -23.50
N LYS A 205 -18.38 -19.13 -23.17
CA LYS A 205 -16.99 -19.54 -23.01
C LYS A 205 -16.17 -19.32 -24.28
N ALA A 206 -16.72 -19.70 -25.44
CA ALA A 206 -16.06 -19.52 -26.72
C ALA A 206 -15.82 -18.04 -27.04
N MET A 207 -16.83 -17.18 -26.81
CA MET A 207 -16.71 -15.72 -26.96
C MET A 207 -15.63 -15.14 -26.03
N ILE A 208 -15.60 -15.57 -24.77
CA ILE A 208 -14.65 -15.07 -23.76
C ILE A 208 -13.21 -15.46 -24.14
N LEU A 209 -12.98 -16.72 -24.49
CA LEU A 209 -11.66 -17.18 -24.92
C LEU A 209 -11.21 -16.53 -26.23
N GLN A 210 -12.13 -16.27 -27.16
CA GLN A 210 -11.81 -15.53 -28.39
C GLN A 210 -11.37 -14.10 -28.06
N ARG A 211 -12.09 -13.41 -27.17
CA ARG A 211 -11.74 -12.07 -26.73
C ARG A 211 -10.36 -12.01 -26.04
N VAL A 212 -10.04 -12.99 -25.19
CA VAL A 212 -8.70 -13.09 -24.58
C VAL A 212 -7.61 -13.22 -25.65
N ARG A 213 -7.84 -14.02 -26.70
CA ARG A 213 -6.90 -14.15 -27.82
C ARG A 213 -6.75 -12.83 -28.58
N GLU A 214 -7.83 -12.08 -28.77
CA GLU A 214 -7.81 -10.77 -29.43
C GLU A 214 -7.02 -9.73 -28.62
N HIS A 215 -7.17 -9.70 -27.30
CA HIS A 215 -6.49 -8.74 -26.42
C HIS A 215 -5.05 -9.12 -26.04
N HIS A 216 -4.77 -10.41 -25.87
CA HIS A 216 -3.54 -10.90 -25.25
C HIS A 216 -2.75 -11.87 -26.13
N GLY A 217 -3.21 -12.10 -27.37
CA GLY A 217 -2.62 -13.03 -28.33
C GLY A 217 -3.10 -14.46 -28.12
N ASP A 218 -2.86 -15.03 -26.93
CA ASP A 218 -3.28 -16.38 -26.59
C ASP A 218 -3.61 -16.59 -25.10
N ALA A 219 -4.24 -17.72 -24.81
CA ALA A 219 -4.62 -18.12 -23.45
C ALA A 219 -3.41 -18.32 -22.54
N THR A 220 -2.31 -18.86 -23.08
CA THR A 220 -1.06 -19.11 -22.37
C THR A 220 -0.44 -17.82 -21.84
N THR A 221 -0.40 -16.77 -22.65
CA THR A 221 0.12 -15.45 -22.29
C THR A 221 -0.73 -14.83 -21.20
N PHE A 222 -2.05 -14.93 -21.30
CA PHE A 222 -2.96 -14.46 -20.25
C PHE A 222 -2.80 -15.23 -18.92
N ASN A 223 -2.74 -16.56 -18.99
CA ASN A 223 -2.44 -17.42 -17.83
C ASN A 223 -1.10 -17.01 -17.17
N HIS A 224 -0.07 -16.75 -17.97
CA HIS A 224 1.22 -16.27 -17.48
C HIS A 224 1.11 -14.93 -16.75
N MET A 225 0.38 -13.95 -17.30
CA MET A 225 0.18 -12.63 -16.69
C MET A 225 -0.49 -12.74 -15.31
N LEU A 226 -1.55 -13.55 -15.21
CA LEU A 226 -2.25 -13.83 -13.95
C LEU A 226 -1.33 -14.52 -12.95
N LYS A 227 -0.68 -15.61 -13.38
CA LYS A 227 0.19 -16.43 -12.51
C LYS A 227 1.36 -15.63 -11.97
N THR A 228 2.04 -14.84 -12.80
CA THR A 228 3.16 -13.98 -12.36
C THR A 228 2.69 -12.91 -11.37
N SER A 229 1.56 -12.28 -11.62
CA SER A 229 1.04 -11.21 -10.75
C SER A 229 0.63 -11.75 -9.38
N LEU A 230 -0.03 -12.91 -9.33
CA LEU A 230 -0.45 -13.55 -8.09
C LEU A 230 0.72 -14.17 -7.30
N LEU A 231 1.64 -14.83 -7.99
CA LEU A 231 2.82 -15.45 -7.37
C LEU A 231 3.71 -14.40 -6.68
N LEU A 232 3.88 -13.23 -7.29
CA LEU A 232 4.83 -12.22 -6.80
C LEU A 232 4.19 -11.08 -6.02
N ALA A 233 2.90 -10.78 -6.23
CA ALA A 233 2.19 -9.66 -5.61
C ALA A 233 3.00 -8.34 -5.65
N PRO A 234 3.28 -7.80 -6.86
CA PRO A 234 4.14 -6.64 -7.04
C PRO A 234 3.53 -5.35 -6.46
N LEU A 235 4.40 -4.38 -6.17
CA LEU A 235 4.01 -3.01 -5.88
C LEU A 235 3.51 -2.31 -7.16
N SER A 236 2.53 -1.41 -7.02
CA SER A 236 2.09 -0.55 -8.12
C SER A 236 2.81 0.80 -8.10
N TYR A 237 3.16 1.28 -9.29
CA TYR A 237 3.72 2.62 -9.53
C TYR A 237 2.82 3.48 -10.42
N ARG A 238 1.65 2.94 -10.83
CA ARG A 238 0.80 3.52 -11.89
C ARG A 238 0.35 4.94 -11.59
N ALA A 239 -0.05 5.23 -10.35
CA ALA A 239 -0.54 6.54 -9.96
C ALA A 239 0.55 7.62 -10.08
N ASP A 240 1.77 7.32 -9.65
CA ASP A 240 2.90 8.25 -9.73
C ASP A 240 3.39 8.38 -11.17
N GLN A 241 3.55 7.27 -11.90
CA GLN A 241 3.99 7.29 -13.31
C GLN A 241 3.02 8.06 -14.20
N ARG A 242 1.69 7.91 -14.01
CA ARG A 242 0.69 8.71 -14.75
C ARG A 242 0.90 10.21 -14.53
N ARG A 243 1.19 10.62 -13.29
CA ARG A 243 1.45 12.02 -12.96
C ARG A 243 2.79 12.49 -13.53
N HIS A 244 3.82 11.65 -13.50
CA HIS A 244 5.10 11.96 -14.12
C HIS A 244 4.94 12.21 -15.62
N ARG A 245 4.14 11.39 -16.33
CA ARG A 245 3.79 11.59 -17.74
C ARG A 245 3.00 12.87 -17.98
N GLN A 246 1.95 13.12 -17.19
CA GLN A 246 1.17 14.37 -17.32
C GLN A 246 2.03 15.62 -17.10
N ARG A 247 3.00 15.56 -16.18
CA ARG A 247 3.91 16.67 -15.88
C ARG A 247 5.03 16.82 -16.90
N SER A 248 5.35 15.77 -17.65
CA SER A 248 6.36 15.84 -18.72
C SER A 248 5.79 16.35 -20.05
N GLU A 249 4.48 16.55 -20.15
CA GLU A 249 3.84 17.15 -21.33
C GLU A 249 4.50 18.50 -21.68
N GLY A 250 5.03 18.60 -22.90
CA GLY A 250 5.77 19.77 -23.38
C GLY A 250 7.27 19.78 -23.06
N THR A 251 7.80 18.77 -22.37
CA THR A 251 9.25 18.61 -22.15
C THR A 251 9.88 17.81 -23.30
N SER A 252 10.92 18.36 -23.93
CA SER A 252 11.76 17.65 -24.88
C SER A 252 12.93 16.95 -24.18
N TRP A 253 13.14 15.67 -24.50
CA TRP A 253 14.11 14.79 -23.84
C TRP A 253 15.28 14.48 -24.77
N GLU A 254 16.50 14.48 -24.22
CA GLU A 254 17.75 14.19 -24.94
C GLU A 254 18.36 12.89 -24.39
N TRP A 255 18.16 11.78 -25.09
CA TRP A 255 18.59 10.45 -24.61
C TRP A 255 19.96 10.00 -25.11
N GLY A 256 20.61 10.77 -25.99
CA GLY A 256 21.86 10.38 -26.65
C GLY A 256 22.99 9.99 -25.65
N ALA A 257 23.10 10.71 -24.54
CA ALA A 257 24.08 10.37 -23.49
C ALA A 257 23.77 9.02 -22.81
N VAL A 258 22.49 8.69 -22.63
CA VAL A 258 22.05 7.41 -22.04
C VAL A 258 22.24 6.27 -23.04
N GLU A 259 21.93 6.49 -24.32
CA GLU A 259 22.14 5.49 -25.37
C GLU A 259 23.62 5.17 -25.57
N ALA A 260 24.47 6.20 -25.63
CA ALA A 260 25.91 6.02 -25.70
C ALA A 260 26.46 5.27 -24.47
N TRP A 261 25.90 5.51 -23.28
CA TRP A 261 26.25 4.75 -22.08
C TRP A 261 25.77 3.30 -22.15
N LEU A 262 24.56 3.03 -22.64
CA LEU A 262 24.02 1.68 -22.80
C LEU A 262 24.85 0.82 -23.77
N ASP A 263 25.44 1.46 -24.78
CA ASP A 263 26.34 0.80 -25.74
C ASP A 263 27.79 0.73 -25.22
N GLY A 264 28.09 1.42 -24.12
CA GLY A 264 29.40 1.46 -23.49
C GLY A 264 29.67 0.33 -22.48
N PRO A 265 30.90 0.28 -21.90
CA PRO A 265 31.32 -0.76 -20.97
C PRO A 265 30.93 -0.50 -19.51
N ARG A 266 30.43 0.71 -19.19
CA ARG A 266 30.10 1.10 -17.81
C ARG A 266 28.84 0.39 -17.35
N ARG A 267 28.81 -0.04 -16.09
CA ARG A 267 27.73 -0.86 -15.53
C ARG A 267 26.61 -0.04 -14.91
N ALA A 268 26.92 1.15 -14.43
CA ALA A 268 25.96 2.04 -13.77
C ALA A 268 25.94 3.45 -14.39
N LEU A 269 24.76 4.07 -14.34
CA LEU A 269 24.51 5.47 -14.65
C LEU A 269 23.86 6.13 -13.42
N GLY A 270 24.51 7.13 -12.85
CA GLY A 270 23.97 7.95 -11.76
C GLY A 270 23.42 9.26 -12.30
N VAL A 271 22.17 9.60 -12.00
CA VAL A 271 21.59 10.93 -12.23
C VAL A 271 21.46 11.63 -10.89
N LEU A 272 22.38 12.54 -10.61
CA LEU A 272 22.48 13.22 -9.31
C LEU A 272 21.90 14.62 -9.41
N ALA A 273 20.86 14.88 -8.61
CA ALA A 273 20.18 16.15 -8.67
C ALA A 273 19.42 16.51 -7.40
N GLY A 274 19.30 17.81 -7.14
CA GLY A 274 18.58 18.35 -6.00
C GLY A 274 17.10 17.96 -5.93
N ALA A 275 16.45 18.38 -4.85
CA ALA A 275 15.02 18.24 -4.64
C ALA A 275 14.22 18.85 -5.82
N GLY A 276 13.21 18.12 -6.31
CA GLY A 276 12.24 18.65 -7.27
C GLY A 276 12.73 18.90 -8.70
N THR A 277 13.94 18.48 -9.06
CA THR A 277 14.49 18.64 -10.42
C THR A 277 13.89 17.65 -11.45
N GLY A 278 13.06 16.70 -11.01
CA GLY A 278 12.35 15.71 -11.83
C GLY A 278 13.11 14.44 -12.16
N LYS A 279 13.89 13.91 -11.21
CA LYS A 279 14.53 12.59 -11.29
C LYS A 279 13.51 11.48 -11.61
N SER A 280 12.42 11.39 -10.86
CA SER A 280 11.37 10.39 -11.08
C SER A 280 10.64 10.55 -12.42
N THR A 281 10.51 11.80 -12.90
CA THR A 281 10.00 12.08 -14.24
C THR A 281 10.96 11.57 -15.32
N ILE A 282 12.27 11.84 -15.18
CA ILE A 282 13.30 11.29 -16.07
C ILE A 282 13.20 9.77 -16.11
N CYS A 283 13.11 9.10 -14.96
CA CYS A 283 13.02 7.64 -14.90
C CYS A 283 11.79 7.09 -15.62
N THR A 284 10.63 7.71 -15.42
CA THR A 284 9.39 7.30 -16.10
C THR A 284 9.52 7.47 -17.61
N MET A 285 9.99 8.63 -18.07
CA MET A 285 10.13 8.92 -19.49
C MET A 285 11.23 8.08 -20.17
N LEU A 286 12.31 7.78 -19.44
CA LEU A 286 13.37 6.89 -19.92
C LEU A 286 12.86 5.47 -20.11
N MET A 287 12.04 4.96 -19.18
CA MET A 287 11.44 3.63 -19.31
C MET A 287 10.53 3.57 -20.55
N ASP A 288 9.72 4.60 -20.80
CA ASP A 288 8.86 4.68 -21.98
C ASP A 288 9.70 4.75 -23.27
N HIS A 289 10.76 5.57 -23.30
CA HIS A 289 11.71 5.65 -24.43
C HIS A 289 12.38 4.31 -24.74
N LEU A 290 12.95 3.66 -23.73
CA LEU A 290 13.65 2.39 -23.90
C LEU A 290 12.72 1.25 -24.33
N ALA A 291 11.47 1.26 -23.87
CA ALA A 291 10.48 0.29 -24.32
C ALA A 291 10.17 0.44 -25.82
N ALA A 292 10.21 1.66 -26.37
CA ALA A 292 10.00 1.93 -27.78
C ALA A 292 11.25 1.67 -28.64
N GLU A 293 12.40 2.23 -28.25
CA GLU A 293 13.60 2.25 -29.09
C GLU A 293 14.54 1.05 -28.89
N ARG A 294 14.42 0.33 -27.77
CA ARG A 294 15.28 -0.81 -27.41
C ARG A 294 14.45 -2.04 -27.01
N PRO A 295 13.63 -2.62 -27.90
CA PRO A 295 12.71 -3.73 -27.57
C PRO A 295 13.41 -5.02 -27.09
N ARG A 296 14.72 -5.18 -27.37
CA ARG A 296 15.53 -6.29 -26.86
C ARG A 296 16.09 -6.06 -25.46
N LEU A 297 16.00 -4.85 -24.92
CA LEU A 297 16.44 -4.50 -23.58
C LEU A 297 15.31 -4.79 -22.60
N VAL A 298 15.56 -5.69 -21.66
CA VAL A 298 14.59 -5.98 -20.59
C VAL A 298 14.73 -4.92 -19.50
N VAL A 299 13.72 -4.06 -19.35
CA VAL A 299 13.74 -2.96 -18.38
C VAL A 299 12.82 -3.26 -17.19
N ALA A 300 13.34 -3.07 -15.97
CA ALA A 300 12.57 -3.07 -14.74
C ALA A 300 12.91 -1.84 -13.89
N GLY A 301 11.92 -1.24 -13.24
CA GLY A 301 12.10 -0.03 -12.44
C GLY A 301 11.51 -0.14 -11.05
N HIS A 302 12.16 0.48 -10.08
CA HIS A 302 11.65 0.64 -8.74
C HIS A 302 11.73 2.12 -8.33
N PHE A 303 10.60 2.67 -7.88
CA PHE A 303 10.45 4.07 -7.48
C PHE A 303 10.36 4.16 -5.98
N LEU A 304 11.46 4.52 -5.32
CA LEU A 304 11.46 4.68 -3.87
C LEU A 304 10.57 5.85 -3.48
N LYS A 305 9.87 5.70 -2.35
CA LYS A 305 9.01 6.75 -1.81
C LYS A 305 9.09 6.75 -0.30
N TYR A 306 9.60 7.82 0.32
CA TYR A 306 9.87 7.89 1.76
C TYR A 306 8.57 7.68 2.57
N SER A 307 7.46 8.15 2.01
CA SER A 307 6.14 8.02 2.61
C SER A 307 5.58 6.61 2.45
N ASP A 308 6.00 5.81 1.46
CA ASP A 308 5.48 4.44 1.27
C ASP A 308 6.50 3.38 1.70
N GLN A 309 6.39 2.92 2.95
CA GLN A 309 7.30 1.91 3.50
C GLN A 309 7.28 0.58 2.73
N ARG A 310 6.21 0.28 1.99
CA ARG A 310 6.16 -0.92 1.13
C ARG A 310 7.21 -0.79 0.01
N ARG A 311 7.45 0.43 -0.47
CA ARG A 311 8.49 0.75 -1.47
C ARG A 311 9.89 0.88 -0.86
N LEU A 312 10.03 0.74 0.45
CA LEU A 312 11.33 0.69 1.13
C LEU A 312 11.66 -0.73 1.64
N ASP A 313 10.73 -1.68 1.48
CA ASP A 313 10.89 -3.07 1.90
C ASP A 313 11.66 -3.88 0.85
N PRO A 314 12.85 -4.42 1.16
CA PRO A 314 13.66 -5.13 0.18
C PRO A 314 12.97 -6.33 -0.47
N VAL A 315 12.15 -7.09 0.27
CA VAL A 315 11.48 -8.28 -0.28
C VAL A 315 10.40 -7.86 -1.29
N LEU A 316 9.65 -6.81 -0.99
CA LEU A 316 8.65 -6.26 -1.92
C LEU A 316 9.31 -5.62 -3.15
N ILE A 317 10.46 -4.96 -3.00
CA ILE A 317 11.27 -4.45 -4.12
C ILE A 317 11.68 -5.61 -5.03
N ILE A 318 12.25 -6.67 -4.46
CA ILE A 318 12.70 -7.87 -5.19
C ILE A 318 11.53 -8.51 -5.96
N ARG A 319 10.39 -8.72 -5.29
CA ARG A 319 9.17 -9.27 -5.91
C ARG A 319 8.69 -8.42 -7.09
N SER A 320 8.70 -7.10 -6.93
CA SER A 320 8.25 -6.16 -7.96
C SER A 320 9.19 -6.11 -9.17
N LEU A 321 10.50 -6.20 -8.95
CA LEU A 321 11.48 -6.31 -10.03
C LEU A 321 11.33 -7.65 -10.75
N ALA A 322 11.20 -8.75 -10.01
CA ALA A 322 11.00 -10.08 -10.59
C ALA A 322 9.73 -10.13 -11.45
N HIS A 323 8.64 -9.48 -11.02
CA HIS A 323 7.40 -9.40 -11.79
C HIS A 323 7.62 -8.71 -13.14
N GLN A 324 8.24 -7.52 -13.12
CA GLN A 324 8.52 -6.75 -14.34
C GLN A 324 9.45 -7.48 -15.31
N LEU A 325 10.44 -8.21 -14.79
CA LEU A 325 11.36 -9.03 -15.61
C LEU A 325 10.62 -10.23 -16.21
N ALA A 326 9.78 -10.91 -15.43
CA ALA A 326 8.99 -12.05 -15.90
C ALA A 326 7.95 -11.67 -16.96
N SER A 327 7.40 -10.45 -16.91
CA SER A 327 6.53 -9.93 -17.97
C SER A 327 7.26 -9.70 -19.30
N ARG A 328 8.59 -9.60 -19.31
CA ARG A 328 9.40 -9.20 -20.47
C ARG A 328 10.39 -10.26 -20.94
N SER A 329 10.69 -11.28 -20.14
CA SER A 329 11.59 -12.38 -20.49
C SER A 329 10.96 -13.74 -20.20
N ALA A 330 10.78 -14.55 -21.25
CA ALA A 330 10.27 -15.90 -21.12
C ALA A 330 11.21 -16.80 -20.32
N ALA A 331 12.52 -16.75 -20.60
CA ALA A 331 13.54 -17.53 -19.88
C ALA A 331 13.55 -17.23 -18.37
N PHE A 332 13.38 -15.95 -18.00
CA PHE A 332 13.25 -15.55 -16.60
C PHE A 332 11.96 -16.10 -15.97
N ARG A 333 10.83 -15.97 -16.68
CA ARG A 333 9.51 -16.40 -16.20
C ARG A 333 9.42 -17.92 -15.99
N GLU A 334 9.97 -18.71 -16.89
CA GLU A 334 10.01 -20.18 -16.78
C GLU A 334 10.73 -20.62 -15.49
N ARG A 335 11.84 -19.95 -15.14
CA ARG A 335 12.55 -20.22 -13.89
C ARG A 335 11.74 -19.89 -12.65
N LEU A 336 10.96 -18.81 -12.68
CA LEU A 336 10.07 -18.49 -11.57
C LEU A 336 8.91 -19.48 -11.45
N PHE A 337 8.33 -19.93 -12.55
CA PHE A 337 7.23 -20.90 -12.52
C PHE A 337 7.66 -22.31 -12.12
N ALA A 338 8.96 -22.61 -12.16
CA ALA A 338 9.53 -23.83 -11.59
C ALA A 338 9.64 -23.80 -10.07
N LEU A 339 9.46 -22.64 -9.42
CA LEU A 339 9.43 -22.54 -7.96
C LEU A 339 8.09 -22.98 -7.41
N ASP A 340 8.11 -23.63 -6.25
CA ASP A 340 6.90 -23.91 -5.47
C ASP A 340 6.23 -22.59 -5.02
N PRO A 341 4.95 -22.35 -5.38
CA PRO A 341 4.22 -21.15 -4.95
C PRO A 341 4.17 -20.98 -3.42
N ALA A 342 4.14 -22.07 -2.65
CA ALA A 342 4.13 -21.99 -1.19
C ALA A 342 5.47 -21.45 -0.67
N HIS A 343 6.58 -21.93 -1.23
CA HIS A 343 7.91 -21.39 -0.95
C HIS A 343 8.00 -19.88 -1.27
N VAL A 344 7.56 -19.45 -2.45
CA VAL A 344 7.62 -18.04 -2.87
C VAL A 344 6.78 -17.12 -1.98
N THR A 345 5.60 -17.59 -1.58
CA THR A 345 4.69 -16.84 -0.70
C THR A 345 5.31 -16.66 0.69
N ALA A 346 5.97 -17.70 1.22
CA ALA A 346 6.62 -17.68 2.53
C ALA A 346 7.93 -16.87 2.59
N LEU A 347 8.47 -16.39 1.45
CA LEU A 347 9.71 -15.61 1.42
C LEU A 347 9.58 -14.30 2.18
N VAL A 348 10.38 -14.16 3.24
CA VAL A 348 10.45 -12.95 4.08
C VAL A 348 11.88 -12.48 4.34
N ASP A 349 12.87 -13.31 4.02
CA ASP A 349 14.28 -12.98 4.13
C ASP A 349 14.77 -12.33 2.81
N PRO A 350 15.32 -11.10 2.84
CA PRO A 350 15.78 -10.42 1.65
C PRO A 350 16.87 -11.17 0.87
N GLU A 351 17.80 -11.85 1.54
CA GLU A 351 18.89 -12.57 0.87
C GLU A 351 18.37 -13.78 0.10
N ARG A 352 17.50 -14.57 0.75
CA ARG A 352 16.82 -15.70 0.11
C ARG A 352 15.90 -15.26 -1.02
N ALA A 353 15.12 -14.19 -0.81
CA ALA A 353 14.27 -13.62 -1.85
C ALA A 353 15.10 -13.16 -3.05
N PHE A 354 16.22 -12.47 -2.83
CA PHE A 354 17.11 -12.00 -3.90
C PHE A 354 17.66 -13.18 -4.72
N ARG A 355 18.18 -14.20 -4.03
CA ARG A 355 18.76 -15.38 -4.69
C ARG A 355 17.70 -16.10 -5.54
N ASP A 356 16.56 -16.41 -4.92
CA ASP A 356 15.57 -17.30 -5.50
C ASP A 356 14.73 -16.60 -6.59
N LEU A 357 14.42 -15.30 -6.42
CA LEU A 357 13.53 -14.55 -7.32
C LEU A 357 14.25 -13.68 -8.36
N LEU A 358 15.52 -13.32 -8.15
CA LEU A 358 16.28 -12.48 -9.11
C LEU A 358 17.54 -13.17 -9.60
N GLN A 359 18.47 -13.51 -8.72
CA GLN A 359 19.82 -13.95 -9.11
C GLN A 359 19.80 -15.26 -9.90
N ALA A 360 19.14 -16.30 -9.38
CA ALA A 360 19.10 -17.60 -10.05
C ALA A 360 18.30 -17.56 -11.38
N PRO A 361 17.12 -16.90 -11.45
CA PRO A 361 16.43 -16.71 -12.73
C PRO A 361 17.24 -15.89 -13.76
N LEU A 362 17.88 -14.78 -13.36
CA LEU A 362 18.70 -13.94 -14.25
C LEU A 362 19.91 -14.66 -14.82
N GLY A 363 20.46 -15.67 -14.12
CA GLY A 363 21.55 -16.51 -14.63
C GLY A 363 21.22 -17.23 -15.95
N HIS A 364 19.94 -17.29 -16.34
CA HIS A 364 19.46 -17.92 -17.57
C HIS A 364 19.04 -16.93 -18.66
N VAL A 365 19.02 -15.63 -18.33
CA VAL A 365 18.66 -14.55 -19.25
C VAL A 365 19.91 -14.10 -19.99
N ARG A 366 19.86 -14.10 -21.33
CA ARG A 366 21.00 -13.70 -22.18
C ARG A 366 20.85 -12.28 -22.70
N GLU A 367 19.62 -11.79 -22.73
CA GLU A 367 19.26 -10.44 -23.09
C GLU A 367 19.90 -9.43 -22.13
N PRO A 368 20.24 -8.23 -22.61
CA PRO A 368 20.65 -7.15 -21.74
C PRO A 368 19.47 -6.77 -20.83
N VAL A 369 19.78 -6.51 -19.56
CA VAL A 369 18.80 -6.13 -18.54
C VAL A 369 19.19 -4.78 -17.95
N LEU A 370 18.22 -3.90 -17.80
CA LEU A 370 18.36 -2.61 -17.12
C LEU A 370 17.47 -2.58 -15.88
N ILE A 371 18.08 -2.37 -14.71
CA ILE A 371 17.36 -2.11 -13.47
C ILE A 371 17.48 -0.63 -13.12
N LEU A 372 16.34 0.04 -13.01
CA LEU A 372 16.25 1.44 -12.61
C LEU A 372 15.85 1.53 -11.13
N LEU A 373 16.63 2.28 -10.35
CA LEU A 373 16.36 2.60 -8.95
C LEU A 373 16.20 4.12 -8.82
N ASP A 374 14.97 4.59 -8.74
CA ASP A 374 14.65 6.01 -8.64
C ASP A 374 14.59 6.50 -7.20
N ALA A 375 15.18 7.67 -6.95
CA ALA A 375 15.11 8.42 -5.70
C ALA A 375 15.67 7.67 -4.48
N LEU A 376 16.90 7.15 -4.58
CA LEU A 376 17.54 6.38 -3.50
C LEU A 376 17.66 7.16 -2.18
N ASP A 377 17.65 8.50 -2.24
CA ASP A 377 17.63 9.41 -1.08
C ASP A 377 16.33 9.32 -0.26
N GLU A 378 15.24 8.82 -0.84
CA GLU A 378 13.97 8.67 -0.13
C GLU A 378 13.98 7.53 0.89
N ALA A 379 14.98 6.64 0.85
CA ALA A 379 15.19 5.61 1.86
C ALA A 379 16.18 6.01 2.97
N ASP A 380 16.75 7.21 2.92
CA ASP A 380 17.64 7.68 3.98
C ASP A 380 16.84 8.02 5.25
N PRO A 381 17.36 7.67 6.45
CA PRO A 381 16.64 7.93 7.70
C PRO A 381 16.35 9.42 7.91
N PRO A 382 15.08 9.82 8.20
CA PRO A 382 14.69 11.23 8.35
C PRO A 382 15.51 12.00 9.39
N GLU A 383 15.87 11.33 10.50
CA GLU A 383 16.68 11.86 11.61
C GLU A 383 18.03 12.43 11.14
N GLN A 384 18.57 11.93 10.02
CA GLN A 384 19.88 12.31 9.49
C GLN A 384 19.87 13.62 8.70
N TYR A 385 18.69 14.17 8.40
CA TYR A 385 18.52 15.43 7.67
C TYR A 385 18.21 16.63 8.57
N LEU A 386 18.16 16.44 9.90
CA LEU A 386 17.90 17.54 10.84
C LEU A 386 19.13 18.45 10.99
N PRO A 387 18.95 19.79 11.02
CA PRO A 387 20.04 20.73 11.25
C PRO A 387 20.77 20.42 12.58
N GLY A 388 22.09 20.20 12.50
CA GLY A 388 22.90 19.91 13.69
C GLY A 388 22.96 18.44 14.12
N PHE A 389 22.53 17.49 13.29
CA PHE A 389 22.76 16.07 13.53
C PHE A 389 24.26 15.76 13.69
N ARG A 390 24.68 15.50 14.93
CA ARG A 390 26.04 15.05 15.33
C ARG A 390 26.05 13.58 15.75
N GLY A 391 25.02 12.82 15.37
CA GLY A 391 24.94 11.39 15.65
C GLY A 391 25.87 10.59 14.73
N ASN A 392 26.27 9.39 15.16
CA ASN A 392 26.84 8.43 14.23
C ASN A 392 25.78 8.14 13.15
N VAL A 393 26.15 8.24 11.87
CA VAL A 393 25.35 7.69 10.77
C VAL A 393 24.97 6.28 11.20
N LYS A 394 23.67 5.98 11.33
CA LYS A 394 23.23 4.60 11.59
C LYS A 394 23.76 3.79 10.42
N ALA A 395 24.88 3.09 10.63
CA ALA A 395 25.42 2.17 9.65
C ALA A 395 24.25 1.24 9.29
N CYS A 396 23.82 1.23 8.03
CA CYS A 396 22.69 0.44 7.56
C CYS A 396 21.27 0.99 7.85
N GLY A 397 21.05 2.31 7.88
CA GLY A 397 19.69 2.89 7.96
C GLY A 397 18.86 2.76 6.66
N ASN A 398 19.49 2.94 5.50
CA ASN A 398 18.87 2.81 4.19
C ASN A 398 18.92 1.34 3.73
N LYS A 399 17.79 0.63 3.82
CA LYS A 399 17.70 -0.81 3.46
C LYS A 399 17.83 -1.04 1.96
N THR A 400 17.35 -0.11 1.13
CA THR A 400 17.46 -0.22 -0.32
C THR A 400 18.90 -0.01 -0.79
N LEU A 401 19.65 0.87 -0.15
CA LEU A 401 21.09 1.01 -0.37
C LEU A 401 21.85 -0.26 0.03
N GLN A 402 21.44 -0.96 1.09
CA GLN A 402 22.01 -2.26 1.43
C GLN A 402 21.69 -3.32 0.37
N LEU A 403 20.45 -3.38 -0.11
CA LEU A 403 20.05 -4.23 -1.23
C LEU A 403 20.92 -3.96 -2.46
N LEU A 404 21.15 -2.69 -2.80
CA LEU A 404 22.04 -2.31 -3.90
C LEU A 404 23.50 -2.78 -3.68
N THR A 405 24.09 -2.36 -2.56
CA THR A 405 25.52 -2.54 -2.27
C THR A 405 25.92 -3.97 -1.97
N ARG A 406 25.00 -4.78 -1.41
CA ARG A 406 25.28 -6.16 -1.03
C ARG A 406 24.78 -7.17 -2.03
N GLN A 407 23.63 -6.95 -2.68
CA GLN A 407 22.93 -7.98 -3.43
C GLN A 407 22.85 -7.64 -4.93
N LEU A 408 22.21 -6.53 -5.32
CA LEU A 408 22.00 -6.20 -6.73
C LEU A 408 23.31 -6.11 -7.53
N VAL A 409 24.38 -5.60 -6.93
CA VAL A 409 25.70 -5.54 -7.59
C VAL A 409 26.27 -6.93 -7.93
N GLN A 410 25.82 -8.00 -7.26
CA GLN A 410 26.22 -9.38 -7.52
C GLN A 410 25.54 -10.00 -8.74
N LEU A 411 24.59 -9.31 -9.38
CA LEU A 411 23.92 -9.81 -10.58
C LEU A 411 24.92 -9.96 -11.75
N GLY A 412 24.50 -10.64 -12.83
CA GLY A 412 25.35 -10.89 -14.00
C GLY A 412 25.84 -9.61 -14.71
N ALA A 413 26.85 -9.76 -15.56
CA ALA A 413 27.39 -8.66 -16.37
C ALA A 413 26.40 -8.12 -17.42
N ASN A 414 25.38 -8.91 -17.78
CA ASN A 414 24.27 -8.48 -18.63
C ASN A 414 23.30 -7.51 -17.93
N VAL A 415 23.45 -7.28 -16.62
CA VAL A 415 22.60 -6.36 -15.84
C VAL A 415 23.32 -5.04 -15.59
N ARG A 416 22.69 -3.95 -16.07
CA ARG A 416 23.10 -2.56 -15.84
C ARG A 416 22.12 -1.82 -14.95
N PHE A 417 22.57 -0.71 -14.37
CA PHE A 417 21.80 0.07 -13.39
C PHE A 417 21.68 1.54 -13.78
N VAL A 418 20.47 2.09 -13.67
CA VAL A 418 20.23 3.53 -13.61
C VAL A 418 19.82 3.87 -12.19
N ILE A 419 20.53 4.81 -11.56
CA ILE A 419 20.28 5.22 -10.18
C ILE A 419 20.05 6.71 -10.17
N THR A 420 18.95 7.16 -9.57
CA THR A 420 18.73 8.58 -9.34
C THR A 420 18.70 8.85 -7.84
N THR A 421 19.29 9.96 -7.43
CA THR A 421 19.37 10.34 -6.01
C THR A 421 19.82 11.79 -5.87
N ARG A 422 19.70 12.36 -4.68
CA ARG A 422 20.23 13.69 -4.39
C ARG A 422 21.73 13.64 -4.09
N PRO A 423 22.51 14.68 -4.45
CA PRO A 423 23.94 14.73 -4.11
C PRO A 423 24.23 14.70 -2.60
N ASP A 424 23.28 15.17 -1.77
CA ASP A 424 23.39 15.20 -0.31
C ASP A 424 22.98 13.87 0.36
N ALA A 425 22.52 12.88 -0.42
CA ALA A 425 22.19 11.55 0.09
C ALA A 425 23.38 10.87 0.77
N VAL A 426 23.09 10.00 1.74
CA VAL A 426 24.10 9.30 2.55
C VAL A 426 25.08 10.29 3.17
N CYS A 427 24.59 11.40 3.73
CA CYS A 427 25.40 12.47 4.30
C CYS A 427 26.44 13.02 3.29
N SER A 428 26.00 13.29 2.06
CA SER A 428 26.85 13.76 0.95
C SER A 428 27.99 12.79 0.55
N GLN A 429 27.83 11.49 0.81
CA GLN A 429 28.80 10.45 0.44
C GLN A 429 28.34 9.56 -0.73
N ILE A 430 27.25 9.92 -1.40
CA ILE A 430 26.66 9.06 -2.43
C ILE A 430 27.55 8.87 -3.66
N GLU A 431 28.21 9.92 -4.15
CA GLU A 431 29.14 9.84 -5.28
C GLU A 431 30.31 8.87 -5.05
N PRO A 432 31.14 9.03 -3.99
CA PRO A 432 32.23 8.10 -3.72
C PRO A 432 31.73 6.70 -3.37
N LEU A 433 30.52 6.57 -2.80
CA LEU A 433 29.91 5.27 -2.55
C LEU A 433 29.58 4.54 -3.85
N LEU A 434 28.93 5.20 -4.82
CA LEU A 434 28.61 4.59 -6.11
C LEU A 434 29.89 4.19 -6.88
N GLY A 435 30.94 5.02 -6.83
CA GLY A 435 32.25 4.68 -7.37
C GLY A 435 32.79 3.37 -6.79
N ARG A 436 32.80 3.24 -5.46
CA ARG A 436 33.25 1.99 -4.79
C ARG A 436 32.35 0.78 -5.11
N VAL A 437 31.04 0.95 -5.07
CA VAL A 437 30.06 -0.14 -5.30
C VAL A 437 30.23 -0.72 -6.69
N PHE A 438 30.43 0.12 -7.70
CA PHE A 438 30.56 -0.31 -9.09
C PHE A 438 32.01 -0.42 -9.58
N ALA A 439 33.01 -0.41 -8.68
CA ALA A 439 34.43 -0.44 -9.02
C ALA A 439 34.80 0.58 -10.13
N ASP A 440 34.38 1.83 -9.91
CA ASP A 440 34.48 2.98 -10.82
C ASP A 440 33.75 2.80 -12.17
N SER A 441 32.98 1.73 -12.37
CA SER A 441 32.15 1.48 -13.55
C SER A 441 30.82 2.27 -13.51
N VAL A 442 30.89 3.55 -13.13
CA VAL A 442 29.74 4.47 -13.04
C VAL A 442 29.96 5.69 -13.94
N THR A 443 28.92 6.09 -14.67
CA THR A 443 28.84 7.39 -15.36
C THR A 443 27.91 8.29 -14.59
N LEU A 444 28.30 9.54 -14.35
CA LEU A 444 27.44 10.51 -13.64
C LEU A 444 26.92 11.54 -14.64
N LEU A 445 25.61 11.75 -14.64
CA LEU A 445 24.92 12.78 -15.41
C LEU A 445 24.16 13.70 -14.47
N ARG A 446 23.93 14.92 -14.96
CA ARG A 446 22.97 15.85 -14.37
C ARG A 446 21.68 15.86 -15.20
N PRO A 447 20.50 16.14 -14.61
CA PRO A 447 19.23 16.20 -15.33
C PRO A 447 19.22 17.09 -16.56
N GLU A 448 19.99 18.17 -16.53
CA GLU A 448 20.06 19.15 -17.62
C GLU A 448 20.65 18.51 -18.89
N ALA A 449 21.53 17.52 -18.76
CA ALA A 449 22.07 16.77 -19.88
C ALA A 449 21.04 15.84 -20.56
N LEU A 450 19.85 15.68 -19.97
CA LEU A 450 18.78 14.80 -20.45
C LEU A 450 17.58 15.59 -20.99
N ARG A 451 17.68 16.91 -21.08
CA ARG A 451 16.60 17.79 -21.55
C ARG A 451 17.12 18.74 -22.63
N SER A 452 16.28 19.00 -23.62
CA SER A 452 16.60 19.95 -24.69
C SER A 452 16.32 21.38 -24.21
N GLU A 453 17.28 22.29 -24.38
CA GLU A 453 17.11 23.73 -24.08
C GLU A 453 16.21 24.45 -25.10
N ALA A 454 15.94 23.84 -26.26
CA ALA A 454 15.25 24.46 -27.39
C ALA A 454 13.75 24.78 -27.15
N ALA A 455 13.13 24.29 -26.07
CA ALA A 455 11.76 24.64 -25.71
C ALA A 455 11.61 26.10 -25.20
N ALA A 456 12.72 26.79 -24.92
CA ALA A 456 12.73 28.16 -24.41
C ALA A 456 12.12 29.20 -25.37
N GLU A 457 12.08 28.93 -26.69
CA GLU A 457 11.59 29.91 -27.69
C GLU A 457 10.06 29.92 -27.87
N HIS A 458 9.33 28.90 -27.38
CA HIS A 458 7.87 28.77 -27.61
C HIS A 458 7.01 28.84 -26.34
N GLY A 459 7.51 29.45 -25.26
CA GLY A 459 6.71 29.75 -24.07
C GLY A 459 6.36 28.54 -23.19
N ALA A 460 7.00 27.39 -23.40
CA ALA A 460 6.74 26.15 -22.67
C ALA A 460 7.88 25.84 -21.68
N GLN A 461 7.69 26.22 -20.42
CA GLN A 461 8.44 25.85 -19.22
C GLN A 461 9.93 26.25 -19.16
N GLY A 462 10.33 26.70 -17.96
CA GLY A 462 11.69 27.11 -17.66
C GLY A 462 12.63 25.97 -17.35
N THR A 463 13.90 26.13 -17.66
CA THR A 463 15.04 25.36 -17.15
C THR A 463 15.26 25.58 -15.64
N GLY A 464 14.68 24.76 -14.76
CA GLY A 464 14.84 24.88 -13.30
C GLY A 464 14.24 23.74 -12.47
N VAL A 465 13.96 23.97 -11.17
CA VAL A 465 13.28 23.00 -10.29
C VAL A 465 11.85 22.77 -10.78
N LEU A 466 11.57 21.62 -11.40
CA LEU A 466 10.26 21.28 -11.98
C LEU A 466 9.09 21.40 -11.00
N VAL A 467 9.32 21.14 -9.71
CA VAL A 467 8.29 21.33 -8.68
C VAL A 467 7.79 22.78 -8.65
N TYR A 468 8.66 23.78 -8.85
CA TYR A 468 8.24 25.18 -8.95
C TYR A 468 7.23 25.38 -10.08
N HIS A 469 7.53 24.85 -11.26
CA HIS A 469 6.69 24.98 -12.44
C HIS A 469 5.34 24.28 -12.28
N THR A 470 5.32 23.08 -11.69
CA THR A 470 4.07 22.39 -11.35
C THR A 470 3.23 23.26 -10.41
N VAL A 471 3.83 23.79 -9.34
CA VAL A 471 3.13 24.61 -8.35
C VAL A 471 2.62 25.91 -8.97
N ALA A 472 3.46 26.62 -9.72
CA ALA A 472 3.11 27.86 -10.40
C ALA A 472 2.02 27.68 -11.46
N LYS A 473 1.95 26.50 -12.11
CA LYS A 473 0.93 26.18 -13.12
C LYS A 473 -0.40 25.72 -12.49
N GLU A 474 -0.34 24.90 -11.44
CA GLU A 474 -1.50 24.16 -10.93
C GLU A 474 -2.16 24.81 -9.69
N CYS A 475 -1.47 25.72 -8.99
CA CYS A 475 -2.03 26.36 -7.79
C CYS A 475 -2.63 27.73 -8.11
N ALA A 476 -3.94 27.87 -7.88
CA ALA A 476 -4.76 29.05 -8.21
C ALA A 476 -4.26 30.44 -7.75
N PRO A 477 -3.53 30.64 -6.62
CA PRO A 477 -3.03 31.98 -6.29
C PRO A 477 -1.77 32.36 -7.09
N LEU A 478 -1.24 31.45 -7.90
CA LEU A 478 -0.10 31.63 -8.77
C LEU A 478 -0.61 31.72 -10.22
N GLY A 479 -0.19 32.77 -10.92
CA GLY A 479 -0.56 33.01 -12.32
C GLY A 479 0.67 33.24 -13.18
N ASP A 480 0.48 33.85 -14.34
CA ASP A 480 1.56 34.08 -15.31
C ASP A 480 2.75 34.86 -14.75
N SER A 481 2.54 35.72 -13.74
CA SER A 481 3.60 36.46 -13.04
C SER A 481 4.59 35.59 -12.28
N TRP A 482 4.28 34.31 -12.05
CA TRP A 482 5.15 33.33 -11.42
C TRP A 482 5.87 32.43 -12.44
N LYS A 483 5.72 32.67 -13.75
CA LYS A 483 6.53 31.97 -14.76
C LYS A 483 7.98 32.47 -14.67
N LYS A 484 8.89 31.58 -14.29
CA LYS A 484 10.33 31.87 -14.18
C LYS A 484 11.13 30.85 -14.96
N HIS A 485 12.10 31.26 -15.80
CA HIS A 485 12.88 30.30 -16.57
C HIS A 485 13.85 29.48 -15.70
N HIS A 486 14.58 30.12 -14.78
CA HIS A 486 15.51 29.44 -13.87
C HIS A 486 15.04 29.50 -12.42
N ALA A 487 14.14 28.59 -12.05
CA ALA A 487 13.65 28.48 -10.69
C ALA A 487 14.58 27.62 -9.82
N ASP A 488 14.88 28.10 -8.61
CA ASP A 488 15.61 27.38 -7.58
C ASP A 488 14.69 26.94 -6.41
N LEU A 489 15.27 26.33 -5.38
CA LEU A 489 14.52 25.88 -4.20
C LEU A 489 13.93 27.04 -3.38
N ARG A 490 14.53 28.24 -3.40
CA ARG A 490 14.01 29.43 -2.71
C ARG A 490 12.78 29.97 -3.41
N ASP A 491 12.75 29.88 -4.75
CA ASP A 491 11.55 30.20 -5.53
C ASP A 491 10.41 29.24 -5.20
N VAL A 492 10.70 27.93 -5.06
CA VAL A 492 9.71 26.92 -4.61
C VAL A 492 9.12 27.30 -3.26
N TYR A 493 9.96 27.65 -2.28
CA TYR A 493 9.49 28.04 -0.94
C TYR A 493 8.71 29.36 -0.96
N SER A 494 9.07 30.28 -1.84
CA SER A 494 8.30 31.52 -2.05
C SER A 494 6.92 31.25 -2.64
N ALA A 495 6.83 30.31 -3.59
CA ALA A 495 5.57 29.86 -4.16
C ALA A 495 4.69 29.17 -3.10
N TYR A 496 5.25 28.26 -2.29
CA TYR A 496 4.54 27.66 -1.16
C TYR A 496 4.02 28.72 -0.19
N ARG A 497 4.86 29.68 0.21
CA ARG A 497 4.46 30.77 1.12
C ARG A 497 3.28 31.56 0.56
N ARG A 498 3.29 31.89 -0.74
CA ARG A 498 2.19 32.59 -1.40
C ARG A 498 0.91 31.76 -1.41
N VAL A 499 1.00 30.48 -1.76
CA VAL A 499 -0.16 29.56 -1.78
C VAL A 499 -0.78 29.45 -0.40
N PHE A 500 0.04 29.16 0.62
CA PHE A 500 -0.42 29.05 2.01
C PHE A 500 -1.00 30.36 2.54
N ALA A 501 -0.33 31.48 2.33
CA ALA A 501 -0.82 32.77 2.80
C ALA A 501 -2.16 33.14 2.17
N SER A 502 -2.36 32.87 0.88
CA SER A 502 -3.62 33.16 0.19
C SER A 502 -4.75 32.27 0.70
N THR A 503 -4.56 30.94 0.69
CA THR A 503 -5.61 30.00 1.08
C THR A 503 -5.98 30.18 2.56
N LEU A 504 -5.00 30.31 3.46
CA LEU A 504 -5.29 30.41 4.90
C LEU A 504 -5.91 31.76 5.31
N ALA A 505 -5.74 32.81 4.52
CA ALA A 505 -6.35 34.12 4.79
C ALA A 505 -7.85 34.15 4.46
N GLU A 506 -8.31 33.28 3.55
CA GLU A 506 -9.72 33.18 3.13
C GLU A 506 -10.56 32.28 4.06
N LEU A 507 -9.91 31.48 4.91
CA LEU A 507 -10.60 30.55 5.80
C LEU A 507 -11.13 31.23 7.06
N SER A 508 -12.28 30.74 7.54
CA SER A 508 -12.77 31.04 8.89
C SER A 508 -11.78 30.55 9.96
N ALA A 509 -11.87 31.08 11.18
CA ALA A 509 -10.99 30.64 12.27
C ALA A 509 -11.15 29.15 12.59
N GLU A 510 -12.37 28.62 12.48
CA GLU A 510 -12.69 27.21 12.67
C GLU A 510 -12.08 26.34 11.56
N ASP A 511 -12.31 26.70 10.29
CA ASP A 511 -11.78 25.94 9.15
C ASP A 511 -10.25 25.97 9.13
N ARG A 512 -9.66 27.13 9.47
CA ARG A 512 -8.20 27.26 9.62
C ARG A 512 -7.67 26.35 10.72
N GLY A 513 -8.38 26.27 11.86
CA GLY A 513 -8.05 25.32 12.93
C GLY A 513 -8.01 23.88 12.42
N GLY A 514 -9.08 23.43 11.76
CA GLY A 514 -9.15 22.08 11.18
C GLY A 514 -8.06 21.78 10.15
N VAL A 515 -7.71 22.76 9.31
CA VAL A 515 -6.59 22.64 8.35
C VAL A 515 -5.25 22.49 9.06
N LEU A 516 -4.98 23.26 10.11
CA LEU A 516 -3.73 23.14 10.88
C LEU A 516 -3.63 21.78 11.59
N GLU A 517 -4.72 21.30 12.20
CA GLU A 517 -4.75 19.98 12.83
C GLU A 517 -4.50 18.84 11.83
N LEU A 518 -5.06 18.96 10.63
CA LEU A 518 -4.82 18.02 9.53
C LEU A 518 -3.35 18.06 9.08
N LEU A 519 -2.76 19.25 8.91
CA LEU A 519 -1.34 19.40 8.55
C LEU A 519 -0.42 18.77 9.60
N GLU A 520 -0.68 18.98 10.90
CA GLU A 520 0.06 18.34 11.99
C GLU A 520 -0.01 16.81 11.89
N ALA A 521 -1.20 16.25 11.65
CA ALA A 521 -1.38 14.81 11.50
C ALA A 521 -0.63 14.26 10.29
N LEU A 522 -0.70 14.95 9.14
CA LEU A 522 0.01 14.56 7.92
C LEU A 522 1.54 14.62 8.07
N LEU A 523 2.07 15.63 8.76
CA LEU A 523 3.51 15.76 9.02
C LEU A 523 4.02 14.74 10.04
N ALA A 524 3.19 14.35 11.00
CA ALA A 524 3.53 13.33 12.00
C ALA A 524 3.41 11.89 11.45
N ALA A 525 2.62 11.69 10.40
CA ALA A 525 2.34 10.37 9.85
C ALA A 525 3.61 9.70 9.29
N GLN A 526 3.74 8.39 9.51
CA GLN A 526 4.89 7.60 9.05
C GLN A 526 4.65 6.92 7.69
N GLU A 527 3.39 6.89 7.27
CA GLU A 527 2.87 6.45 5.97
C GLU A 527 1.69 7.40 5.62
N PRO A 528 1.35 7.62 4.34
CA PRO A 528 0.15 8.35 3.92
C PRO A 528 -1.05 7.95 4.75
N LEU A 529 -1.81 8.93 5.23
CA LEU A 529 -3.00 8.64 6.04
C LEU A 529 -4.15 8.22 5.15
N ALA A 530 -4.83 7.14 5.55
CA ALA A 530 -6.05 6.67 4.89
C ALA A 530 -7.17 7.70 5.04
N GLU A 531 -7.91 7.93 3.97
CA GLU A 531 -9.04 8.86 3.92
C GLU A 531 -10.13 8.48 4.95
N SER A 532 -10.43 7.18 5.08
CA SER A 532 -11.36 6.66 6.10
C SER A 532 -10.93 6.96 7.54
N SER A 533 -9.62 7.02 7.78
CA SER A 533 -9.09 7.33 9.11
C SER A 533 -9.26 8.83 9.39
N LEU A 534 -9.00 9.68 8.40
CA LEU A 534 -9.25 11.12 8.51
C LEU A 534 -10.74 11.42 8.68
N GLN A 535 -11.63 10.69 8.01
CA GLN A 535 -13.09 10.82 8.18
C GLN A 535 -13.50 10.48 9.62
N ARG A 536 -13.02 9.37 10.17
CA ARG A 536 -13.27 8.98 11.58
C ARG A 536 -12.61 9.90 12.60
N MET A 537 -11.53 10.58 12.23
CA MET A 537 -10.91 11.63 13.05
C MET A 537 -11.66 12.96 12.97
N GLY A 538 -12.64 13.12 12.07
CA GLY A 538 -13.33 14.38 11.83
C GLY A 538 -12.51 15.40 11.02
N LEU A 539 -11.41 14.96 10.38
CA LEU A 539 -10.48 15.82 9.64
C LEU A 539 -10.69 15.80 8.11
N ALA A 540 -11.47 14.84 7.58
CA ALA A 540 -11.67 14.72 6.14
C ALA A 540 -12.29 15.98 5.50
N GLY A 541 -13.19 16.68 6.21
CA GLY A 541 -13.79 17.93 5.72
C GLY A 541 -12.78 19.07 5.51
N ALA A 542 -11.59 19.00 6.10
CA ALA A 542 -10.52 19.97 5.90
C ALA A 542 -9.67 19.67 4.65
N LEU A 543 -9.78 18.48 4.04
CA LEU A 543 -8.97 18.10 2.87
C LEU A 543 -9.13 19.07 1.69
N PRO A 544 -10.35 19.40 1.21
CA PRO A 544 -10.52 20.32 0.08
C PRO A 544 -10.05 21.75 0.38
N ARG A 545 -9.80 22.08 1.65
CA ARG A 545 -9.39 23.40 2.14
C ARG A 545 -7.88 23.50 2.37
N LEU A 546 -7.14 22.41 2.15
CA LEU A 546 -5.68 22.44 2.24
C LEU A 546 -5.10 23.39 1.18
N PRO A 547 -4.06 24.17 1.52
CA PRO A 547 -3.40 25.04 0.54
C PRO A 547 -2.86 24.25 -0.65
N GLY A 548 -3.31 24.61 -1.85
CA GLY A 548 -2.94 23.92 -3.09
C GLY A 548 -3.53 22.52 -3.22
N TRP A 549 -4.71 22.24 -2.62
CA TRP A 549 -5.43 20.97 -2.80
C TRP A 549 -5.56 20.58 -4.29
N GLY A 550 -5.35 19.30 -4.57
CA GLY A 550 -5.26 18.76 -5.94
C GLY A 550 -3.84 18.80 -6.52
N CYS A 551 -2.97 19.69 -6.03
CA CYS A 551 -1.57 19.80 -6.44
C CYS A 551 -0.61 19.45 -5.29
N LEU A 552 -0.51 20.32 -4.27
CA LEU A 552 0.39 20.18 -3.11
C LEU A 552 -0.01 19.01 -2.21
N PHE A 553 -1.31 18.78 -2.09
CA PHE A 553 -1.91 17.67 -1.35
C PHE A 553 -2.96 17.01 -2.23
N TYR A 554 -3.05 15.69 -2.19
CA TYR A 554 -4.00 14.96 -3.03
C TYR A 554 -4.32 13.58 -2.46
N VAL A 555 -5.49 13.05 -2.85
CA VAL A 555 -5.83 11.64 -2.62
C VAL A 555 -5.38 10.80 -3.82
N ALA A 556 -4.74 9.68 -3.53
CA ALA A 556 -4.52 8.60 -4.48
C ALA A 556 -4.63 7.27 -3.72
N GLU A 557 -5.23 6.25 -4.33
CA GLU A 557 -5.39 4.93 -3.68
C GLU A 557 -5.97 5.03 -2.25
N HIS A 558 -6.92 5.94 -2.05
CA HIS A 558 -7.55 6.21 -0.74
C HIS A 558 -6.63 6.70 0.38
N HIS A 559 -5.46 7.24 0.02
CA HIS A 559 -4.54 7.85 0.98
C HIS A 559 -4.16 9.26 0.56
N VAL A 560 -3.86 10.11 1.55
CA VAL A 560 -3.45 11.49 1.34
C VAL A 560 -1.94 11.58 1.20
N TYR A 561 -1.50 12.13 0.07
CA TYR A 561 -0.09 12.33 -0.26
C TYR A 561 0.26 13.81 -0.36
N LEU A 562 1.53 14.10 -0.10
CA LEU A 562 2.16 15.38 -0.39
C LEU A 562 2.81 15.33 -1.78
N LEU A 563 2.81 16.46 -2.49
CA LEU A 563 3.39 16.60 -3.82
C LEU A 563 4.84 16.12 -3.89
N HIS A 564 5.65 16.57 -2.94
CA HIS A 564 7.08 16.34 -2.92
C HIS A 564 7.64 16.57 -1.51
N LYS A 565 8.73 15.88 -1.16
CA LYS A 565 9.43 16.01 0.15
C LYS A 565 9.86 17.45 0.48
N SER A 566 10.11 18.29 -0.52
CA SER A 566 10.43 19.72 -0.30
C SER A 566 9.31 20.48 0.41
N LEU A 567 8.05 20.06 0.28
CA LEU A 567 6.92 20.66 0.98
C LEU A 567 6.95 20.33 2.47
N SER A 568 7.21 19.07 2.85
CA SER A 568 7.38 18.70 4.25
C SER A 568 8.63 19.35 4.85
N ASP A 569 9.75 19.36 4.13
CA ASP A 569 10.99 20.00 4.56
C ASP A 569 10.74 21.49 4.87
N TRP A 570 10.04 22.20 3.97
CA TRP A 570 9.68 23.60 4.15
C TRP A 570 8.73 23.84 5.32
N LEU A 571 7.67 23.03 5.46
CA LEU A 571 6.71 23.15 6.55
C LEU A 571 7.36 22.94 7.93
N LEU A 572 8.33 22.02 8.02
CA LEU A 572 9.08 21.78 9.25
C LEU A 572 10.03 22.95 9.57
N GLN A 573 10.76 23.47 8.57
CA GLN A 573 11.67 24.60 8.76
C GLN A 573 10.95 25.91 9.11
N GLU A 574 9.86 26.24 8.42
CA GLU A 574 9.07 27.46 8.68
C GLU A 574 8.22 27.36 9.94
N SER A 575 7.98 26.16 10.47
CA SER A 575 7.37 26.03 11.80
C SER A 575 8.36 26.43 12.91
N GLU A 576 9.65 26.15 12.71
CA GLU A 576 10.71 26.53 13.64
C GLU A 576 11.12 28.00 13.51
N ALA A 577 11.07 28.56 12.28
CA ALA A 577 11.29 29.99 12.03
C ALA A 577 10.00 30.80 12.25
N GLU A 578 10.09 32.07 12.63
CA GLU A 578 8.93 32.93 12.94
C GLU A 578 8.11 33.38 11.71
N GLY A 579 7.85 32.48 10.74
CA GLY A 579 7.05 32.76 9.54
C GLY A 579 5.54 32.86 9.84
N ALA A 580 4.86 33.88 9.31
CA ALA A 580 3.47 34.21 9.68
C ALA A 580 2.37 33.27 9.13
N ALA A 581 2.61 32.53 8.04
CA ALA A 581 1.56 31.80 7.33
C ALA A 581 1.13 30.49 8.04
N VAL A 582 2.09 29.73 8.58
CA VAL A 582 1.89 28.41 9.21
C VAL A 582 2.38 28.36 10.66
N ARG A 583 2.51 29.54 11.29
CA ARG A 583 2.98 29.67 12.69
C ARG A 583 2.16 28.77 13.62
N GLY A 584 2.86 27.91 14.37
CA GLY A 584 2.25 27.06 15.41
C GLY A 584 1.98 25.60 15.02
N LEU A 585 2.43 25.13 13.84
CA LEU A 585 2.37 23.71 13.49
C LEU A 585 3.31 22.87 14.37
N GLU A 586 2.77 22.07 15.29
CA GLU A 586 3.59 21.22 16.14
C GLU A 586 3.45 19.74 15.74
N VAL A 587 4.51 19.14 15.16
CA VAL A 587 4.53 17.70 14.81
C VAL A 587 4.19 16.81 16.01
N ALA A 588 4.61 17.23 17.22
CA ALA A 588 4.27 16.55 18.46
C ALA A 588 2.75 16.44 18.69
N ARG A 589 1.96 17.48 18.37
CA ARG A 589 0.49 17.43 18.45
C ARG A 589 -0.09 16.46 17.43
N GLY A 590 0.53 16.38 16.25
CA GLY A 590 0.22 15.35 15.26
C GLY A 590 0.38 13.93 15.83
N HIS A 591 1.51 13.65 16.49
CA HIS A 591 1.74 12.37 17.18
C HIS A 591 0.74 12.12 18.31
N GLU A 592 0.42 13.12 19.13
CA GLU A 592 -0.60 13.00 20.19
C GLU A 592 -1.96 12.64 19.62
N ARG A 593 -2.40 13.34 18.56
CA ARG A 593 -3.69 13.13 17.90
C ARG A 593 -3.79 11.74 17.26
N LEU A 594 -2.76 11.34 16.52
CA LEU A 594 -2.68 10.00 15.93
C LEU A 594 -2.61 8.91 17.00
N GLY A 595 -1.77 9.07 18.01
CA GLY A 595 -1.65 8.12 19.12
C GLY A 595 -2.97 7.93 19.88
N ALA A 596 -3.66 9.03 20.18
CA ALA A 596 -4.97 9.00 20.84
C ALA A 596 -6.04 8.32 19.98
N PHE A 597 -6.12 8.68 18.69
CA PHE A 597 -7.05 8.07 17.74
C PHE A 597 -6.83 6.56 17.62
N LEU A 598 -5.59 6.15 17.34
CA LEU A 598 -5.24 4.74 17.16
C LEU A 598 -5.46 3.93 18.44
N SER A 599 -5.15 4.50 19.60
CA SER A 599 -5.39 3.85 20.89
C SER A 599 -6.87 3.54 21.11
N ARG A 600 -7.80 4.47 20.78
CA ARG A 600 -9.25 4.23 20.88
C ARG A 600 -9.74 3.12 19.95
N HIS A 601 -9.09 2.93 18.80
CA HIS A 601 -9.49 1.97 17.77
C HIS A 601 -8.68 0.66 17.79
N ARG A 602 -7.80 0.47 18.78
CA ARG A 602 -6.90 -0.71 18.84
C ARG A 602 -7.60 -2.06 18.95
N ALA A 603 -8.89 -2.09 19.33
CA ALA A 603 -9.70 -3.30 19.40
C ALA A 603 -9.99 -3.90 18.01
N SER A 604 -10.03 -3.07 16.96
CA SER A 604 -10.07 -3.48 15.55
C SER A 604 -9.00 -2.69 14.80
N PRO A 605 -7.71 -3.04 15.00
CA PRO A 605 -6.61 -2.19 14.61
C PRO A 605 -6.38 -2.26 13.09
N SER A 606 -6.19 -1.11 12.46
CA SER A 606 -5.71 -1.06 11.07
C SER A 606 -4.24 -1.51 10.99
N ALA A 607 -3.75 -1.79 9.78
CA ALA A 607 -2.33 -2.07 9.55
C ALA A 607 -1.43 -0.92 10.05
N TYR A 608 -1.85 0.34 9.85
CA TYR A 608 -1.17 1.52 10.38
C TYR A 608 -1.13 1.51 11.93
N CYS A 609 -2.24 1.16 12.58
CA CYS A 609 -2.32 1.04 14.04
C CYS A 609 -1.32 0.01 14.59
N LEU A 610 -1.24 -1.17 13.97
CA LEU A 610 -0.34 -2.24 14.38
C LEU A 610 1.15 -1.87 14.22
N LYS A 611 1.46 -1.01 13.24
CA LYS A 611 2.82 -0.54 12.97
C LYS A 611 3.23 0.63 13.86
N TYR A 612 2.35 1.61 14.07
CA TYR A 612 2.75 2.95 14.52
C TYR A 612 2.08 3.47 15.80
N LEU A 613 1.11 2.75 16.40
CA LEU A 613 0.49 3.21 17.64
C LEU A 613 1.54 3.49 18.74
N LEU A 614 2.42 2.52 19.00
CA LEU A 614 3.48 2.68 20.01
C LEU A 614 4.48 3.78 19.64
N PHE A 615 4.79 3.94 18.35
CA PHE A 615 5.67 5.00 17.86
C PHE A 615 5.08 6.39 18.10
N HIS A 616 3.80 6.60 17.80
CA HIS A 616 3.15 7.89 18.02
C HIS A 616 3.01 8.23 19.50
N LEU A 617 2.66 7.25 20.34
CA LEU A 617 2.64 7.45 21.78
C LEU A 617 4.04 7.77 22.32
N ALA A 618 5.07 7.06 21.87
CA ALA A 618 6.47 7.31 22.26
C ALA A 618 7.03 8.66 21.78
N SER A 619 6.59 9.13 20.60
CA SER A 619 7.09 10.35 19.94
C SER A 619 6.26 11.60 20.27
N SER A 620 5.15 11.45 20.98
CA SER A 620 4.44 12.58 21.57
C SER A 620 5.37 13.32 22.54
N ARG A 621 5.20 14.64 22.71
CA ARG A 621 5.63 15.24 23.99
C ARG A 621 4.90 14.40 25.02
N LEU A 622 5.57 13.83 26.02
CA LEU A 622 4.94 12.88 26.94
C LEU A 622 4.46 13.62 28.22
N PRO A 623 3.37 14.42 28.22
CA PRO A 623 2.70 14.74 29.48
C PRO A 623 2.14 13.45 30.08
N ASP A 624 1.82 13.50 31.38
CA ASP A 624 1.38 12.32 32.14
C ASP A 624 0.17 11.58 31.53
N GLY A 625 -0.61 12.24 30.67
CA GLY A 625 -1.68 11.61 29.88
C GLY A 625 -1.17 10.63 28.83
N ALA A 626 -0.21 11.04 27.99
CA ALA A 626 0.32 10.20 26.92
C ALA A 626 1.12 9.00 27.47
N ARG A 627 1.84 9.18 28.59
CA ARG A 627 2.53 8.09 29.29
C ARG A 627 1.57 7.02 29.81
N ARG A 628 0.49 7.45 30.47
CA ARG A 628 -0.55 6.51 30.94
C ARG A 628 -1.19 5.75 29.79
N GLN A 629 -1.47 6.43 28.69
CA GLN A 629 -2.03 5.79 27.50
C GLN A 629 -1.06 4.78 26.88
N LEU A 630 0.25 5.06 26.86
CA LEU A 630 1.27 4.10 26.45
C LEU A 630 1.28 2.87 27.36
N ASP A 631 1.24 3.05 28.68
CA ASP A 631 1.22 1.96 29.64
C ASP A 631 -0.04 1.08 29.49
N GLU A 632 -1.21 1.69 29.27
CA GLU A 632 -2.45 0.97 28.98
C GLU A 632 -2.34 0.10 27.72
N VAL A 633 -1.76 0.63 26.64
CA VAL A 633 -1.56 -0.10 25.39
C VAL A 633 -0.53 -1.22 25.56
N LEU A 634 0.56 -1.00 26.30
CA LEU A 634 1.57 -2.03 26.57
C LEU A 634 1.04 -3.16 27.44
N LEU A 635 0.07 -2.88 28.31
CA LEU A 635 -0.60 -3.88 29.14
C LEU A 635 -1.80 -4.54 28.44
N ASP A 636 -2.13 -4.14 27.22
CA ASP A 636 -3.09 -4.81 26.33
C ASP A 636 -2.38 -5.91 25.51
N TRP A 637 -2.21 -7.08 26.13
CA TRP A 637 -1.52 -8.20 25.50
C TRP A 637 -2.26 -8.78 24.29
N SER A 638 -3.58 -8.61 24.20
CA SER A 638 -4.33 -8.99 23.00
C SER A 638 -3.93 -8.13 21.81
N PHE A 639 -3.74 -6.83 22.02
CA PHE A 639 -3.17 -5.95 21.01
C PHE A 639 -1.71 -6.30 20.69
N LEU A 640 -0.84 -6.51 21.69
CA LEU A 640 0.57 -6.85 21.44
C LEU A 640 0.74 -8.17 20.68
N VAL A 641 -0.07 -9.19 20.98
CA VAL A 641 -0.10 -10.44 20.22
C VAL A 641 -0.40 -10.15 18.74
N ARG A 642 -1.35 -9.27 18.43
CA ARG A 642 -1.64 -8.88 17.03
C ARG A 642 -0.48 -8.13 16.39
N VAL A 643 0.20 -7.24 17.13
CA VAL A 643 1.42 -6.55 16.66
C VAL A 643 2.51 -7.56 16.28
N VAL A 644 2.73 -8.59 17.11
CA VAL A 644 3.72 -9.65 16.84
C VAL A 644 3.28 -10.56 15.70
N ARG A 645 2.00 -10.96 15.61
CA ARG A 645 1.46 -11.72 14.46
C ARG A 645 1.68 -10.98 13.14
N SER A 646 1.52 -9.66 13.16
CA SER A 646 1.77 -8.79 12.01
C SER A 646 3.25 -8.44 11.80
N ARG A 647 4.18 -9.12 12.50
CA ARG A 647 5.63 -8.98 12.38
C ARG A 647 6.15 -7.56 12.63
N ASN A 648 5.47 -6.83 13.54
CA ASN A 648 5.83 -5.46 13.92
C ASN A 648 6.50 -5.40 15.31
N ALA A 649 6.90 -6.53 15.89
CA ALA A 649 7.56 -6.58 17.21
C ALA A 649 8.85 -5.76 17.25
N GLY A 650 9.69 -5.88 16.21
CA GLY A 650 10.92 -5.08 16.10
C GLY A 650 10.66 -3.58 16.02
N ARG A 651 9.60 -3.16 15.30
CA ARG A 651 9.18 -1.74 15.24
C ARG A 651 8.69 -1.25 16.60
N ALA A 652 7.90 -2.06 17.31
CA ALA A 652 7.44 -1.77 18.66
C ALA A 652 8.63 -1.59 19.64
N ALA A 653 9.60 -2.51 19.61
CA ALA A 653 10.80 -2.40 20.43
C ALA A 653 11.64 -1.16 20.08
N GLN A 654 11.77 -0.83 18.79
CA GLN A 654 12.47 0.38 18.34
C GLN A 654 11.79 1.66 18.83
N ALA A 655 10.46 1.74 18.74
CA ALA A 655 9.68 2.88 19.23
C ALA A 655 9.83 3.09 20.74
N LEU A 656 9.85 2.02 21.53
CA LEU A 656 10.10 2.14 22.96
C LEU A 656 11.55 2.54 23.25
N GLY A 657 12.51 2.01 22.48
CA GLY A 657 13.93 2.33 22.64
C GLY A 657 14.32 3.75 22.24
N SER A 658 13.47 4.48 21.51
CA SER A 658 13.69 5.90 21.20
C SER A 658 13.25 6.84 22.34
N ILE A 659 12.54 6.33 23.35
CA ILE A 659 12.14 7.12 24.51
C ILE A 659 13.39 7.37 25.38
N PRO A 660 13.69 8.63 25.78
CA PRO A 660 14.77 8.90 26.72
C PRO A 660 14.56 8.17 28.04
N GLN A 661 15.63 7.67 28.67
CA GLN A 661 15.53 6.91 29.92
C GLN A 661 14.74 7.64 31.02
N SER A 662 14.90 8.96 31.15
CA SER A 662 14.18 9.80 32.11
C SER A 662 12.71 10.01 31.80
N ALA A 663 12.27 9.69 30.58
CA ALA A 663 10.90 9.89 30.11
C ALA A 663 10.06 8.60 30.16
N HIS A 664 10.69 7.45 30.42
CA HIS A 664 9.99 6.18 30.64
C HIS A 664 9.21 6.17 31.95
N SER A 665 8.01 5.58 31.92
CA SER A 665 7.38 4.99 33.10
C SER A 665 8.06 3.65 33.47
N GLU A 666 7.84 3.16 34.69
CA GLU A 666 8.29 1.81 35.08
C GLU A 666 7.74 0.74 34.14
N VAL A 667 6.44 0.83 33.79
CA VAL A 667 5.78 -0.11 32.88
C VAL A 667 6.43 -0.11 31.49
N SER A 668 6.59 1.07 30.88
CA SER A 668 7.17 1.17 29.54
C SER A 668 8.62 0.70 29.49
N TYR A 669 9.40 0.97 30.54
CA TYR A 669 10.79 0.51 30.64
C TYR A 669 10.89 -1.01 30.80
N ASP A 670 10.09 -1.60 31.69
CA ASP A 670 10.05 -3.05 31.88
C ASP A 670 9.60 -3.78 30.61
N MET A 671 8.54 -3.28 29.97
CA MET A 671 8.03 -3.84 28.73
C MET A 671 9.05 -3.73 27.59
N PHE A 672 9.78 -2.62 27.47
CA PHE A 672 10.86 -2.48 26.49
C PHE A 672 11.95 -3.55 26.67
N ARG A 673 12.42 -3.73 27.91
CA ARG A 673 13.47 -4.72 28.22
C ARG A 673 13.00 -6.14 27.93
N TRP A 674 11.77 -6.47 28.36
CA TRP A 674 11.21 -7.79 28.15
C TRP A 674 10.95 -8.10 26.68
N LEU A 675 10.31 -7.19 25.93
CA LEU A 675 10.05 -7.38 24.50
C LEU A 675 11.34 -7.59 23.71
N ARG A 676 12.42 -6.85 24.02
CA ARG A 676 13.73 -7.06 23.37
C ARG A 676 14.34 -8.44 23.67
N LEU A 677 14.15 -8.96 24.88
CA LEU A 677 14.67 -10.26 25.29
C LEU A 677 13.87 -11.41 24.66
N ALA A 678 12.54 -11.32 24.71
CA ALA A 678 11.62 -12.41 24.35
C ALA A 678 11.18 -12.39 22.88
N MET A 679 11.55 -11.36 22.10
CA MET A 679 11.03 -11.12 20.74
C MET A 679 11.00 -12.37 19.85
N HIS A 680 12.12 -13.09 19.77
CA HIS A 680 12.25 -14.27 18.93
C HIS A 680 11.27 -15.38 19.35
N GLU A 681 11.05 -15.58 20.66
CA GLU A 681 10.13 -16.61 21.15
C GLU A 681 8.67 -16.20 20.89
N LEU A 682 8.34 -14.93 21.15
CA LEU A 682 7.01 -14.38 20.89
C LEU A 682 6.62 -14.45 19.41
N GLU A 683 7.57 -14.20 18.50
CA GLU A 683 7.35 -14.30 17.05
C GLU A 683 7.15 -15.74 16.58
N ARG A 684 7.77 -16.73 17.24
CA ARG A 684 7.57 -18.16 16.91
C ARG A 684 6.16 -18.64 17.27
N ASN A 685 5.60 -18.16 18.37
CA ASN A 685 4.27 -18.55 18.82
C ASN A 685 3.49 -17.35 19.38
N PRO A 686 2.90 -16.53 18.49
CA PRO A 686 2.22 -15.31 18.91
C PRO A 686 0.80 -15.61 19.38
N CYS A 687 0.66 -16.13 20.60
CA CYS A 687 -0.62 -16.32 21.29
C CYS A 687 -0.56 -15.78 22.72
N LEU A 688 -1.73 -15.51 23.30
CA LEU A 688 -1.83 -14.87 24.62
C LEU A 688 -1.29 -15.79 25.73
N GLU A 689 -1.51 -17.09 25.61
CA GLU A 689 -0.96 -18.12 26.48
C GLU A 689 0.56 -18.06 26.51
N HIS A 690 1.18 -18.05 25.32
CA HIS A 690 2.63 -18.05 25.20
C HIS A 690 3.24 -16.74 25.65
N PHE A 691 2.60 -15.60 25.36
CA PHE A 691 2.97 -14.30 25.94
C PHE A 691 3.02 -14.35 27.46
N SER A 692 1.99 -14.91 28.09
CA SER A 692 1.89 -15.01 29.55
C SER A 692 2.95 -15.93 30.14
N ALA A 693 3.16 -17.10 29.55
CA ALA A 693 4.17 -18.06 30.00
C ALA A 693 5.59 -17.48 29.85
N THR A 694 5.88 -16.85 28.72
CA THR A 694 7.18 -16.23 28.45
C THR A 694 7.44 -15.07 29.41
N ALA A 695 6.44 -14.20 29.64
CA ALA A 695 6.55 -13.12 30.61
C ALA A 695 6.83 -13.64 32.02
N TRP A 696 6.09 -14.66 32.46
CA TRP A 696 6.29 -15.29 33.77
C TRP A 696 7.69 -15.90 33.95
N ALA A 697 8.21 -16.57 32.90
CA ALA A 697 9.49 -17.27 32.96
C ALA A 697 10.72 -16.34 32.84
N THR A 698 10.60 -15.24 32.08
CA THR A 698 11.75 -14.42 31.67
C THR A 698 11.79 -13.02 32.27
N SER A 699 10.68 -12.54 32.85
CA SER A 699 10.62 -11.20 33.43
C SER A 699 11.07 -11.19 34.89
N PRO A 700 11.77 -10.14 35.37
CA PRO A 700 12.09 -9.99 36.78
C PRO A 700 10.85 -9.99 37.69
N LEU A 701 10.96 -10.56 38.89
CA LEU A 701 9.89 -10.54 39.89
C LEU A 701 9.46 -9.09 40.18
N GLY A 702 8.15 -8.86 40.22
CA GLY A 702 7.56 -7.54 40.49
C GLY A 702 7.52 -6.60 39.29
N SER A 703 8.18 -6.92 38.16
CA SER A 703 8.09 -6.12 36.94
C SER A 703 6.67 -6.10 36.36
N ALA A 704 6.34 -5.08 35.59
CA ALA A 704 5.03 -4.96 34.94
C ALA A 704 4.60 -6.21 34.13
N PRO A 705 5.44 -6.81 33.24
CA PRO A 705 5.09 -8.03 32.54
C PRO A 705 4.92 -9.24 33.47
N TYR A 706 5.76 -9.37 34.51
CA TYR A 706 5.60 -10.44 35.51
C TYR A 706 4.26 -10.33 36.25
N MET A 707 3.93 -9.14 36.76
CA MET A 707 2.69 -8.88 37.49
C MET A 707 1.44 -9.09 36.62
N LYS A 708 1.52 -8.76 35.33
CA LYS A 708 0.44 -9.04 34.37
C LYS A 708 0.30 -10.54 34.11
N ALA A 709 1.41 -11.26 33.93
CA ALA A 709 1.41 -12.72 33.78
C ALA A 709 0.78 -13.39 35.01
N ALA A 710 1.18 -12.96 36.21
CA ALA A 710 0.67 -13.45 37.49
C ALA A 710 -0.85 -13.38 37.60
N LYS A 711 -1.44 -12.26 37.17
CA LYS A 711 -2.90 -12.07 37.18
C LYS A 711 -3.60 -12.97 36.16
N HIS A 712 -2.95 -13.27 35.04
CA HIS A 712 -3.47 -14.16 34.01
C HIS A 712 -3.43 -15.63 34.45
N THR A 713 -2.35 -16.06 35.13
CA THR A 713 -2.18 -17.42 35.66
C THR A 713 -2.99 -17.66 36.94
N ALA A 714 -3.12 -16.69 37.84
CA ALA A 714 -3.97 -16.82 39.03
C ALA A 714 -5.46 -17.08 38.71
N ARG A 715 -5.92 -16.69 37.51
CA ARG A 715 -7.27 -17.00 37.01
C ARG A 715 -7.43 -18.45 36.51
N ARG A 716 -6.33 -19.20 36.34
CA ARG A 716 -6.34 -20.59 35.83
C ARG A 716 -6.28 -21.66 36.92
N GLY A 717 -6.35 -21.27 38.21
CA GLY A 717 -6.15 -22.20 39.32
C GLY A 717 -4.69 -22.58 39.48
N TRP A 718 -4.28 -22.91 40.69
CA TRP A 718 -2.90 -23.26 41.00
C TRP A 718 -2.60 -24.66 40.49
N GLU A 719 -1.87 -24.80 39.38
CA GLU A 719 -1.15 -26.03 39.07
C GLU A 719 0.23 -25.93 39.70
N CYS A 720 0.37 -26.44 40.93
CA CYS A 720 1.69 -26.62 41.53
C CYS A 720 2.44 -27.72 40.76
N ALA A 721 3.48 -27.32 40.02
CA ALA A 721 4.56 -28.25 39.73
C ALA A 721 5.34 -28.45 41.03
N GLU A 722 5.14 -29.60 41.67
CA GLU A 722 5.93 -30.02 42.82
C GLU A 722 7.41 -30.11 42.37
N VAL A 723 8.23 -29.17 42.85
CA VAL A 723 9.69 -29.25 42.71
C VAL A 723 10.16 -30.29 43.72
N LEU A 724 10.15 -31.57 43.32
CA LEU A 724 10.96 -32.57 44.00
C LEU A 724 12.41 -32.26 43.66
N GLY A 725 13.08 -31.59 44.61
CA GLY A 725 14.51 -31.34 44.53
C GLY A 725 15.24 -32.67 44.61
N ASP A 726 15.88 -33.05 43.52
CA ASP A 726 17.04 -33.92 43.59
C ASP A 726 18.19 -33.35 42.79
N ARG A 727 19.36 -33.36 43.45
CA ARG A 727 20.63 -32.85 42.95
C ARG A 727 21.07 -33.70 41.75
N ASN A 728 20.69 -33.30 40.54
CA ASN A 728 21.47 -33.36 39.29
C ASN A 728 20.52 -33.10 38.11
N GLY A 729 20.90 -32.14 37.26
CA GLY A 729 20.04 -31.45 36.30
C GLY A 729 19.39 -32.30 35.19
N PHE A 730 18.53 -31.58 34.46
CA PHE A 730 17.64 -31.92 33.33
C PHE A 730 16.18 -32.22 33.69
N CYS A 731 15.30 -31.23 33.44
CA CYS A 731 13.84 -31.38 33.49
C CYS A 731 13.30 -31.91 32.16
N VAL A 732 12.50 -32.98 32.21
CA VAL A 732 11.66 -33.47 31.09
C VAL A 732 10.20 -33.27 31.48
N ASN A 733 9.43 -32.61 30.62
CA ASN A 733 8.02 -32.31 30.83
C ASN A 733 7.14 -33.53 30.48
N ARG A 734 6.36 -34.07 31.43
CA ARG A 734 5.29 -35.06 31.16
C ARG A 734 4.04 -34.69 31.93
N GLY A 735 3.03 -34.20 31.22
CA GLY A 735 1.73 -33.86 31.80
C GLY A 735 0.92 -35.10 32.19
N ARG A 736 0.26 -35.03 33.35
CA ARG A 736 -0.90 -35.86 33.70
C ARG A 736 -1.92 -35.00 34.45
N ASN A 737 -3.16 -35.00 33.95
CA ASN A 737 -4.32 -34.38 34.59
C ASN A 737 -4.70 -35.15 35.86
N TRP A 738 -4.99 -34.43 36.95
CA TRP A 738 -5.67 -34.98 38.13
C TRP A 738 -7.01 -34.27 38.33
N ALA A 739 -8.09 -35.05 38.34
CA ALA A 739 -9.43 -34.60 38.75
C ALA A 739 -9.59 -34.85 40.26
N PRO A 740 -10.19 -33.93 41.04
CA PRO A 740 -10.33 -34.14 42.47
C PRO A 740 -11.57 -34.98 42.80
N THR A 741 -11.36 -36.16 43.37
CA THR A 741 -12.42 -36.92 44.05
C THR A 741 -12.49 -36.43 45.50
N ILE A 742 -13.64 -35.86 45.88
CA ILE A 742 -13.96 -35.49 47.26
C ILE A 742 -14.29 -36.78 48.03
N ALA A 743 -13.54 -37.07 49.09
CA ALA A 743 -13.96 -37.99 50.15
C ALA A 743 -13.39 -37.50 51.48
N GLY A 744 -14.28 -37.33 52.47
CA GLY A 744 -14.00 -36.68 53.74
C GLY A 744 -13.60 -37.61 54.88
N HIS A 745 -13.68 -37.00 56.07
CA HIS A 745 -13.41 -37.52 57.42
C HIS A 745 -11.92 -37.62 57.75
N GLY A 746 -11.45 -37.20 58.92
CA GLY A 746 -12.08 -36.95 60.20
C GLY A 746 -10.99 -37.21 61.24
N GLN A 747 -10.97 -36.44 62.33
CA GLN A 747 -9.99 -36.50 63.42
C GLN A 747 -9.64 -37.94 63.87
N GLN A 748 -8.37 -38.33 63.77
CA GLN A 748 -7.43 -38.55 64.87
C GLN A 748 -6.09 -39.08 64.33
#